data_AF-V9KEM1-F1
#
_entry.id   AF-V9KEM1-F1
#
_cell.length_a   1.000
_cell.length_b   1.000
_cell.length_c   1.000
_cell.angle_alpha   90.00
_cell.angle_beta   90.00
_cell.angle_gamma   90.00
#
_symmetry.space_group_name_H-M   'P 1'
#
loop_
_entity.id
_entity.type
_entity.pdbx_description
1 polymer ?
#
loop_
_entity_poly.entity_id
_entity_poly.type
_entity_poly.pdbx_seq_one_letter_code
_entity_poly.pdbx_strand_id
1 'polypeptide(L)'
;FTTHSHTCRCLSLKDTSLKALANLVSSDSQPNDETVRRVERGSRIVTVVPQDSKLILQMPRGNLETIHHRALLLAQVRKWLDRLMFKEAFDCMRKLRINLNLIYDHNPKVFLENVEIFLKQIDSINYINLFLSELKEEDVTKTMYPCLTSSSTAAPQTGNKVDIVCDTLRITMEKINPHKYSLSILTSHVRKSTPELEVALQKVHELRANPPTDPEAVSAEKALKYLLFLVDVNELYDHAVGTYDFDLVMMVAEKSQKDPKEYLPFLNELKKMEINYQRFTIDKYLKRYKKALGHLSKCGPQHFSELLNLVKDQKIYKEALKLFPVNSQEYKGISIVYGEHLSQKQLYEQAGLIFARCGESEKALEAFLLSHSWQQAFCMAAQLQYTEDKLGTMARTIAGKLTELRRHSEAAVILEQYAKDSEEAIASLLEGAAWEESLRLVHKYNRHDILETNVKPSILEAHRNHLAFLDSQRSLFLCHKKRLEVVREIKEKTCQGFLDEELPGEPDSDLYSEASSVWSASATGSKYSHSNSRISARSSKNRRKAERKRHSLKEGSPLEDVALVEALAEIIRTVDELTGEVHRLLKVLVLFGFDTLASELQQVLDDTLQLMEKSIPDIWHSALKQTTSSPVLGPNSTANSITASFQLPRSGVTPHPDEFLMPPKLNKNVTWKLSVVQ
;
A
#
# COMPACT_ATOMS: atom_id res chain seq x y z
N PHE A 1 31.41 -10.55 35.48
CA PHE A 1 32.18 -11.75 35.91
C PHE A 1 32.78 -12.44 34.69
N THR A 2 33.82 -13.25 34.84
CA THR A 2 34.36 -14.09 33.76
C THR A 2 33.91 -15.55 33.92
N THR A 3 33.78 -16.28 32.80
CA THR A 3 33.32 -17.68 32.77
C THR A 3 34.43 -18.64 32.36
N HIS A 4 34.27 -19.92 32.70
CA HIS A 4 35.15 -21.00 32.24
C HIS A 4 35.12 -21.19 30.72
N SER A 5 34.06 -20.74 30.04
CA SER A 5 33.93 -20.68 28.58
C SER A 5 34.65 -19.50 27.92
N HIS A 6 35.57 -18.84 28.64
CA HIS A 6 36.41 -17.75 28.12
C HIS A 6 35.60 -16.52 27.67
N THR A 7 34.56 -16.18 28.43
CA THR A 7 33.76 -14.97 28.22
C THR A 7 33.73 -14.09 29.46
N CYS A 8 33.69 -12.77 29.26
CA CYS A 8 33.34 -11.79 30.26
C CYS A 8 31.87 -11.42 30.08
N ARG A 9 31.10 -11.47 31.17
CA ARG A 9 29.68 -11.13 31.19
C ARG A 9 29.37 -9.98 32.15
N CYS A 10 28.58 -9.03 31.70
CA CYS A 10 28.10 -7.88 32.47
C CYS A 10 26.59 -7.99 32.70
N LEU A 11 26.13 -7.85 33.95
CA LEU A 11 24.71 -7.94 34.29
C LEU A 11 24.24 -6.67 34.99
N SER A 12 23.00 -6.26 34.73
CA SER A 12 22.34 -5.19 35.47
C SER A 12 21.91 -5.71 36.85
N LEU A 13 22.41 -5.09 37.92
CA LEU A 13 22.01 -5.44 39.29
C LEU A 13 20.58 -5.01 39.63
N LYS A 14 19.93 -4.19 38.77
CA LYS A 14 18.57 -3.71 38.99
C LYS A 14 17.50 -4.69 38.50
N ASP A 15 17.80 -5.44 37.44
CA ASP A 15 16.80 -6.23 36.69
C ASP A 15 17.03 -7.74 36.77
N THR A 16 18.16 -8.17 37.36
CA THR A 16 18.57 -9.58 37.35
C THR A 16 18.02 -10.31 38.58
N SER A 17 17.02 -11.18 38.37
CA SER A 17 16.61 -12.18 39.36
C SER A 17 17.60 -13.35 39.41
N LEU A 18 17.70 -14.04 40.56
CA LEU A 18 18.54 -15.24 40.71
C LEU A 18 18.21 -16.34 39.69
N LYS A 19 16.94 -16.43 39.25
CA LYS A 19 16.49 -17.36 38.20
C LYS A 19 17.00 -16.98 36.80
N ALA A 20 17.09 -15.68 36.50
CA ALA A 20 17.66 -15.20 35.24
C ALA A 20 19.17 -15.50 35.15
N LEU A 21 19.91 -15.36 36.25
CA LEU A 21 21.32 -15.75 36.37
C LEU A 21 21.57 -17.23 36.03
N ALA A 22 20.71 -18.12 36.51
CA ALA A 22 20.82 -19.56 36.23
C ALA A 22 20.59 -19.89 34.75
N ASN A 23 19.62 -19.23 34.10
CA ASN A 23 19.31 -19.41 32.68
C ASN A 23 20.37 -18.81 31.75
N LEU A 24 21.01 -17.70 32.15
CA LEU A 24 22.10 -17.08 31.40
C LEU A 24 23.32 -18.01 31.30
N VAL A 25 23.65 -18.76 32.36
CA VAL A 25 24.81 -19.69 32.39
C VAL A 25 24.61 -20.88 31.44
N SER A 26 23.37 -21.25 31.14
CA SER A 26 23.00 -22.43 30.33
C SER A 26 22.63 -22.12 28.87
N SER A 27 22.38 -20.86 28.50
CA SER A 27 22.03 -20.47 27.13
C SER A 27 23.24 -20.05 26.27
N ASP A 28 23.26 -20.50 25.01
CA ASP A 28 24.16 -19.95 23.97
C ASP A 28 23.88 -18.45 23.74
N SER A 29 24.94 -17.64 23.62
CA SER A 29 24.84 -16.19 23.44
C SER A 29 24.16 -15.85 22.12
N GLN A 30 23.12 -14.99 22.15
CA GLN A 30 22.52 -14.48 20.92
C GLN A 30 23.53 -13.62 20.12
N PRO A 31 23.45 -13.60 18.79
CA PRO A 31 24.23 -12.67 17.98
C PRO A 31 23.87 -11.23 18.40
N ASN A 32 24.89 -10.40 18.71
CA ASN A 32 24.80 -9.03 19.23
C ASN A 32 24.39 -8.85 20.71
N ASP A 33 24.54 -9.86 21.56
CA ASP A 33 24.39 -9.69 23.00
C ASP A 33 25.43 -8.69 23.57
N GLU A 34 24.97 -7.51 24.01
CA GLU A 34 25.81 -6.45 24.60
C GLU A 34 26.52 -6.92 25.89
N THR A 35 25.95 -7.90 26.56
CA THR A 35 26.37 -8.36 27.88
C THR A 35 27.53 -9.33 27.84
N VAL A 36 27.89 -9.87 26.67
CA VAL A 36 28.93 -10.91 26.52
C VAL A 36 30.10 -10.41 25.66
N ARG A 37 31.32 -10.65 26.12
CA ARG A 37 32.56 -10.43 25.36
C ARG A 37 33.49 -11.63 25.50
N ARG A 38 34.08 -12.11 24.40
CA ARG A 38 35.13 -13.14 24.46
C ARG A 38 36.42 -12.54 25.04
N VAL A 39 37.08 -13.30 25.92
CA VAL A 39 38.34 -12.95 26.58
C VAL A 39 39.30 -14.13 26.47
N GLU A 40 40.61 -13.90 26.66
CA GLU A 40 41.55 -15.02 26.59
C GLU A 40 41.31 -16.03 27.73
N ARG A 41 41.69 -17.28 27.47
CA ARG A 41 41.55 -18.38 28.42
C ARG A 41 42.28 -18.06 29.73
N GLY A 42 41.55 -18.07 30.85
CA GLY A 42 42.11 -17.85 32.18
C GLY A 42 42.23 -16.38 32.62
N SER A 43 41.71 -15.44 31.82
CA SER A 43 41.65 -14.02 32.20
C SER A 43 40.80 -13.79 33.46
N ARG A 44 41.31 -13.01 34.41
CA ARG A 44 40.62 -12.66 35.66
C ARG A 44 40.37 -11.16 35.74
N ILE A 45 39.21 -10.76 36.26
CA ILE A 45 38.90 -9.35 36.49
C ILE A 45 39.67 -8.88 37.73
N VAL A 46 40.46 -7.82 37.58
CA VAL A 46 41.16 -7.17 38.69
C VAL A 46 40.29 -6.06 39.27
N THR A 47 39.85 -5.14 38.41
CA THR A 47 39.00 -4.02 38.81
C THR A 47 38.22 -3.45 37.63
N VAL A 48 37.11 -2.77 37.94
CA VAL A 48 36.35 -1.93 37.01
C VAL A 48 36.51 -0.49 37.50
N VAL A 49 36.94 0.40 36.62
CA VAL A 49 37.15 1.81 36.98
C VAL A 49 35.78 2.48 37.19
N PRO A 50 35.47 3.00 38.39
CA PRO A 50 34.19 3.65 38.64
C PRO A 50 34.01 4.89 37.76
N GLN A 51 32.80 5.10 37.23
CA GLN A 51 32.44 6.23 36.35
C GLN A 51 33.22 6.31 35.02
N ASP A 52 33.99 5.29 34.68
CA ASP A 52 34.62 5.08 33.38
C ASP A 52 34.12 3.73 32.80
N SER A 53 34.43 3.45 31.55
CA SER A 53 34.06 2.20 30.85
C SER A 53 35.18 1.15 30.85
N LYS A 54 36.31 1.44 31.52
CA LYS A 54 37.51 0.60 31.56
C LYS A 54 37.35 -0.57 32.53
N LEU A 55 37.62 -1.76 32.03
CA LEU A 55 37.69 -3.01 32.77
C LEU A 55 39.13 -3.54 32.66
N ILE A 56 39.78 -3.74 33.80
CA ILE A 56 41.17 -4.23 33.86
C ILE A 56 41.15 -5.73 34.11
N LEU A 57 41.71 -6.49 33.16
CA LEU A 57 41.89 -7.92 33.21
C LEU A 57 43.36 -8.26 33.48
N GLN A 58 43.58 -9.29 34.29
CA GLN A 58 44.88 -9.95 34.40
C GLN A 58 44.88 -11.22 33.55
N MET A 59 45.84 -11.31 32.64
CA MET A 59 46.06 -12.45 31.77
C MET A 59 46.78 -13.57 32.56
N PRO A 60 46.70 -14.85 32.13
CA PRO A 60 47.35 -15.96 32.85
C PRO A 60 48.86 -15.81 33.02
N ARG A 61 49.50 -15.04 32.13
CA ARG A 61 50.94 -14.75 32.14
C ARG A 61 51.33 -13.59 33.07
N GLY A 62 50.37 -12.97 33.76
CA GLY A 62 50.59 -11.85 34.68
C GLY A 62 50.40 -10.46 34.07
N ASN A 63 50.29 -10.35 32.74
CA ASN A 63 50.06 -9.07 32.05
C ASN A 63 48.70 -8.46 32.42
N LEU A 64 48.63 -7.12 32.49
CA LEU A 64 47.38 -6.40 32.66
C LEU A 64 46.89 -5.85 31.32
N GLU A 65 45.64 -6.15 30.98
CA GLU A 65 44.96 -5.64 29.80
C GLU A 65 43.79 -4.75 30.21
N THR A 66 43.69 -3.58 29.58
CA THR A 66 42.54 -2.70 29.76
C THR A 66 41.60 -2.86 28.57
N ILE A 67 40.36 -3.26 28.84
CA ILE A 67 39.32 -3.42 27.83
C ILE A 67 38.12 -2.53 28.12
N HIS A 68 37.40 -2.13 27.07
CA HIS A 68 36.13 -1.44 27.18
C HIS A 68 35.00 -2.42 26.89
N HIS A 69 34.25 -2.83 27.92
CA HIS A 69 33.13 -3.73 27.73
C HIS A 69 31.93 -2.97 27.17
N ARG A 70 31.28 -3.49 26.11
CA ARG A 70 30.19 -2.79 25.40
C ARG A 70 29.01 -2.43 26.31
N ALA A 71 28.59 -3.33 27.20
CA ALA A 71 27.59 -3.02 28.23
C ALA A 71 27.96 -1.82 29.13
N LEU A 72 29.19 -1.74 29.64
CA LEU A 72 29.64 -0.65 30.52
C LEU A 72 29.74 0.68 29.76
N LEU A 73 30.28 0.60 28.56
CA LEU A 73 30.39 1.72 27.62
C LEU A 73 29.02 2.34 27.31
N LEU A 74 28.06 1.52 26.87
CA LEU A 74 26.73 2.00 26.51
C LEU A 74 25.95 2.49 27.73
N ALA A 75 26.10 1.85 28.89
CA ALA A 75 25.50 2.35 30.13
C ALA A 75 26.03 3.75 30.49
N GLN A 76 27.33 3.99 30.33
CA GLN A 76 27.93 5.30 30.57
C GLN A 76 27.49 6.34 29.53
N VAL A 77 27.45 5.97 28.25
CA VAL A 77 26.97 6.86 27.17
C VAL A 77 25.50 7.25 27.38
N ARG A 78 24.61 6.29 27.66
CA ARG A 78 23.19 6.55 27.96
C ARG A 78 23.05 7.53 29.13
N LYS A 79 23.84 7.35 30.20
CA LYS A 79 23.86 8.27 31.35
C LYS A 79 24.35 9.69 31.00
N TRP A 80 25.31 9.83 30.09
CA TRP A 80 25.73 11.15 29.61
C TRP A 80 24.65 11.81 28.76
N LEU A 81 24.00 11.05 27.87
CA LEU A 81 22.88 11.54 27.05
C LEU A 81 21.69 11.99 27.92
N ASP A 82 21.34 11.22 28.95
CA ASP A 82 20.29 11.59 29.92
C ASP A 82 20.60 12.89 30.69
N ARG A 83 21.88 13.24 30.83
CA ARG A 83 22.36 14.45 31.50
C ARG A 83 22.69 15.59 30.52
N LEU A 84 22.36 15.45 29.24
CA LEU A 84 22.67 16.42 28.18
C LEU A 84 24.19 16.71 28.03
N MET A 85 25.04 15.76 28.39
CA MET A 85 26.51 15.81 28.23
C MET A 85 26.89 15.25 26.85
N PHE A 86 26.53 15.97 25.80
CA PHE A 86 26.70 15.52 24.40
C PHE A 86 28.17 15.45 23.98
N LYS A 87 29.03 16.35 24.47
CA LYS A 87 30.46 16.37 24.10
C LYS A 87 31.18 15.11 24.56
N GLU A 88 31.03 14.75 25.83
CA GLU A 88 31.65 13.57 26.43
C GLU A 88 31.14 12.28 25.79
N ALA A 89 29.82 12.21 25.55
CA ALA A 89 29.21 11.11 24.82
C ALA A 89 29.78 10.99 23.41
N PHE A 90 29.80 12.09 22.64
CA PHE A 90 30.30 12.11 21.25
C PHE A 90 31.76 11.69 21.15
N ASP A 91 32.65 12.25 21.99
CA ASP A 91 34.07 11.91 21.96
C ASP A 91 34.34 10.45 22.33
N CYS A 92 33.61 9.92 23.31
CA CYS A 92 33.69 8.50 23.67
C CYS A 92 33.22 7.60 22.52
N MET A 93 32.06 7.91 21.94
CA MET A 93 31.47 7.17 20.84
C MET A 93 32.39 7.17 19.61
N ARG A 94 32.95 8.31 19.24
CA ARG A 94 33.89 8.45 18.13
C ARG A 94 35.18 7.66 18.36
N LYS A 95 35.80 7.78 19.54
CA LYS A 95 37.05 7.06 19.87
C LYS A 95 36.87 5.55 19.85
N LEU A 96 35.73 5.06 20.32
CA LEU A 96 35.43 3.63 20.48
C LEU A 96 34.55 3.07 19.37
N ARG A 97 34.32 3.85 18.30
CA ARG A 97 33.57 3.49 17.09
C ARG A 97 32.15 2.98 17.38
N ILE A 98 31.47 3.59 18.34
CA ILE A 98 30.03 3.43 18.54
C ILE A 98 29.31 4.27 17.50
N ASN A 99 28.23 3.74 16.92
CA ASN A 99 27.44 4.46 15.94
C ASN A 99 26.82 5.74 16.55
N LEU A 100 27.11 6.89 15.95
CA LEU A 100 26.69 8.21 16.41
C LEU A 100 25.17 8.43 16.42
N ASN A 101 24.41 7.61 15.67
CA ASN A 101 22.95 7.64 15.67
C ASN A 101 22.34 7.44 17.07
N LEU A 102 23.06 6.77 17.99
CA LEU A 102 22.60 6.57 19.37
C LEU A 102 22.36 7.89 20.11
N ILE A 103 23.04 8.98 19.74
CA ILE A 103 22.81 10.31 20.35
C ILE A 103 21.36 10.77 20.12
N TYR A 104 20.80 10.45 18.95
CA TYR A 104 19.40 10.74 18.62
C TYR A 104 18.47 9.59 19.07
N ASP A 105 18.78 8.36 18.68
CA ASP A 105 17.89 7.20 18.85
C ASP A 105 17.64 6.85 20.32
N HIS A 106 18.55 7.21 21.24
CA HIS A 106 18.37 6.98 22.67
C HIS A 106 17.13 7.71 23.21
N ASN A 107 16.94 8.98 22.83
CA ASN A 107 15.75 9.74 23.17
C ASN A 107 15.49 10.85 22.14
N PRO A 108 14.74 10.55 21.06
CA PRO A 108 14.50 11.49 19.98
C PRO A 108 13.89 12.82 20.43
N LYS A 109 12.95 12.78 21.40
CA LYS A 109 12.27 13.99 21.90
C LYS A 109 13.24 14.93 22.61
N VAL A 110 14.02 14.39 23.54
CA VAL A 110 15.00 15.17 24.31
C VAL A 110 16.10 15.73 23.39
N PHE A 111 16.54 14.98 22.39
CA PHE A 111 17.50 15.49 21.42
C PHE A 111 16.94 16.68 20.64
N LEU A 112 15.73 16.56 20.06
CA LEU A 112 15.11 17.60 19.24
C LEU A 112 14.85 18.90 20.03
N GLU A 113 14.48 18.79 21.30
CA GLU A 113 14.28 19.96 22.19
C GLU A 113 15.62 20.65 22.55
N ASN A 114 16.74 19.93 22.51
CA ASN A 114 18.04 20.39 23.02
C ASN A 114 19.14 20.44 21.94
N VAL A 115 18.78 20.55 20.66
CA VAL A 115 19.73 20.62 19.54
C VAL A 115 20.70 21.81 19.66
N GLU A 116 20.23 22.95 20.20
CA GLU A 116 21.08 24.12 20.42
C GLU A 116 22.23 23.83 21.40
N ILE A 117 21.97 23.03 22.45
CA ILE A 117 22.99 22.61 23.42
C ILE A 117 23.99 21.67 22.76
N PHE A 118 23.51 20.72 21.95
CA PHE A 118 24.35 19.79 21.19
C PHE A 118 25.34 20.54 20.27
N LEU A 119 24.85 21.52 19.50
CA LEU A 119 25.69 22.31 18.59
C LEU A 119 26.74 23.15 19.34
N LYS A 120 26.36 23.79 20.45
CA LYS A 120 27.28 24.59 21.28
C LYS A 120 28.35 23.74 21.97
N GLN A 121 28.00 22.53 22.41
CA GLN A 121 28.95 21.65 23.11
C GLN A 121 29.98 21.01 22.18
N ILE A 122 29.57 20.59 20.97
CA ILE A 122 30.51 19.99 20.01
C ILE A 122 31.39 21.06 19.37
N ASP A 123 30.79 22.20 18.98
CA ASP A 123 31.39 23.41 18.40
C ASP A 123 32.16 23.23 17.06
N SER A 124 32.73 22.04 16.83
CA SER A 124 33.51 21.65 15.67
C SER A 124 32.62 21.29 14.48
N ILE A 125 32.76 22.06 13.39
CA ILE A 125 32.08 21.83 12.10
C ILE A 125 32.36 20.43 11.55
N ASN A 126 33.60 19.95 11.69
CA ASN A 126 33.99 18.62 11.22
C ASN A 126 33.24 17.50 11.95
N TYR A 127 32.98 17.68 13.25
CA TYR A 127 32.28 16.68 14.07
C TYR A 127 30.77 16.71 13.82
N ILE A 128 30.20 17.89 13.58
CA ILE A 128 28.80 18.03 13.16
C ILE A 128 28.59 17.40 11.77
N ASN A 129 29.50 17.65 10.83
CA ASN A 129 29.47 17.02 9.50
C ASN A 129 29.64 15.50 9.58
N LEU A 130 30.49 15.00 10.47
CA LEU A 130 30.62 13.57 10.72
C LEU A 130 29.28 12.98 11.21
N PHE A 131 28.64 13.64 12.19
CA PHE A 131 27.33 13.23 12.70
C PHE A 131 26.27 13.17 11.59
N LEU A 132 26.14 14.24 10.80
CA LEU A 132 25.20 14.30 9.67
C LEU A 132 25.52 13.23 8.60
N SER A 133 26.79 12.92 8.39
CA SER A 133 27.21 11.93 7.39
C SER A 133 26.96 10.48 7.79
N GLU A 134 26.98 10.19 9.09
CA GLU A 134 26.73 8.84 9.63
C GLU A 134 25.25 8.59 9.93
N LEU A 135 24.39 9.61 9.82
CA LEU A 135 22.97 9.51 10.12
C LEU A 135 22.28 8.48 9.20
N LYS A 136 21.52 7.58 9.81
CA LYS A 136 20.79 6.51 9.13
C LYS A 136 19.33 6.50 9.56
N GLU A 137 18.46 6.05 8.66
CA GLU A 137 17.03 5.92 8.94
C GLU A 137 16.74 4.83 9.98
N GLU A 138 17.57 3.79 10.02
CA GLU A 138 17.45 2.71 10.98
C GLU A 138 17.66 3.19 12.42
N ASP A 139 16.78 2.72 13.32
CA ASP A 139 16.90 2.93 14.76
C ASP A 139 17.93 1.95 15.33
N VAL A 140 19.07 2.49 15.79
CA VAL A 140 20.16 1.67 16.31
C VAL A 140 19.83 1.04 17.66
N THR A 141 18.84 1.56 18.40
CA THR A 141 18.42 1.00 19.69
C THR A 141 17.58 -0.26 19.54
N LYS A 142 17.01 -0.52 18.36
CA LYS A 142 16.27 -1.77 18.07
C LYS A 142 17.14 -2.86 17.48
N THR A 143 18.26 -2.48 16.86
CA THR A 143 19.09 -3.38 16.06
C THR A 143 20.44 -3.66 16.73
N MET A 144 21.30 -2.64 16.84
CA MET A 144 22.68 -2.78 17.29
C MET A 144 22.84 -2.60 18.81
N TYR A 145 21.98 -1.79 19.44
CA TYR A 145 22.12 -1.40 20.84
C TYR A 145 20.81 -1.55 21.64
N PRO A 146 20.24 -2.76 21.74
CA PRO A 146 19.00 -3.02 22.47
C PRO A 146 19.06 -2.50 23.91
N CYS A 147 18.16 -1.58 24.25
CA CYS A 147 18.02 -1.11 25.62
C CYS A 147 17.25 -2.13 26.45
N LEU A 148 17.89 -2.69 27.49
CA LEU A 148 17.29 -3.68 28.39
C LEU A 148 16.32 -3.08 29.43
N THR A 149 16.25 -1.75 29.56
CA THR A 149 15.68 -1.08 30.74
C THR A 149 14.56 -0.06 30.48
N SER A 150 14.19 0.20 29.22
CA SER A 150 13.12 1.16 28.91
C SER A 150 11.85 0.45 28.43
N SER A 151 10.79 0.54 29.24
CA SER A 151 9.42 0.46 28.75
C SER A 151 9.26 1.46 27.60
N SER A 152 8.89 0.95 26.43
CA SER A 152 8.81 1.71 25.19
C SER A 152 7.85 2.89 25.31
N THR A 153 8.38 4.10 25.51
CA THR A 153 7.67 5.38 25.23
C THR A 153 8.13 5.96 23.90
N ALA A 154 8.51 5.12 22.93
CA ALA A 154 8.72 5.56 21.56
C ALA A 154 7.35 5.73 20.90
N ALA A 155 6.79 6.95 21.00
CA ALA A 155 5.69 7.35 20.12
C ALA A 155 6.15 7.15 18.66
N PRO A 156 5.30 6.60 17.77
CA PRO A 156 5.63 6.51 16.35
C PRO A 156 5.84 7.93 15.82
N GLN A 157 7.08 8.31 15.55
CA GLN A 157 7.35 9.58 14.89
C GLN A 157 6.87 9.47 13.44
N THR A 158 5.92 10.31 13.08
CA THR A 158 5.41 10.45 11.72
C THR A 158 6.40 11.26 10.90
N GLY A 159 7.37 10.59 10.29
CA GLY A 159 8.30 11.22 9.34
C GLY A 159 9.62 10.46 9.21
N ASN A 160 10.38 10.80 8.17
CA ASN A 160 11.72 10.27 7.95
C ASN A 160 12.69 10.85 9.00
N LYS A 161 13.36 9.99 9.77
CA LYS A 161 14.28 10.38 10.84
C LYS A 161 15.38 11.30 10.33
N VAL A 162 15.99 10.95 9.19
CA VAL A 162 17.07 11.72 8.60
C VAL A 162 16.60 13.14 8.27
N ASP A 163 15.43 13.27 7.64
CA ASP A 163 14.87 14.57 7.26
C ASP A 163 14.56 15.44 8.49
N ILE A 164 13.93 14.88 9.53
CA ILE A 164 13.60 15.61 10.76
C ILE A 164 14.85 16.16 11.43
N VAL A 165 15.90 15.33 11.55
CA VAL A 165 17.16 15.72 12.20
C VAL A 165 17.90 16.76 11.36
N CYS A 166 17.99 16.56 10.03
CA CYS A 166 18.60 17.51 9.11
C CYS A 166 17.88 18.86 9.14
N ASP A 167 16.56 18.89 9.08
CA ASP A 167 15.77 20.12 9.09
C ASP A 167 15.89 20.86 10.44
N THR A 168 15.84 20.13 11.56
CA THR A 168 15.96 20.73 12.91
C THR A 168 17.36 21.29 13.17
N LEU A 169 18.41 20.55 12.80
CA LEU A 169 19.80 21.03 12.89
C LEU A 169 20.01 22.24 12.00
N ARG A 170 19.48 22.23 10.77
CA ARG A 170 19.61 23.34 9.83
C ARG A 170 19.00 24.63 10.38
N ILE A 171 17.75 24.59 10.82
CA ILE A 171 17.06 25.77 11.40
C ILE A 171 17.85 26.33 12.58
N THR A 172 18.38 25.46 13.44
CA THR A 172 19.14 25.88 14.61
C THR A 172 20.50 26.47 14.22
N MET A 173 21.21 25.87 13.26
CA MET A 173 22.49 26.38 12.73
C MET A 173 22.33 27.75 12.05
N GLU A 174 21.27 27.93 11.26
CA GLU A 174 20.92 29.21 10.63
C GLU A 174 20.59 30.29 11.68
N LYS A 175 19.94 29.93 12.78
CA LYS A 175 19.66 30.87 13.88
C LYS A 175 20.90 31.27 14.66
N ILE A 176 21.84 30.36 14.90
CA ILE A 176 23.05 30.62 15.72
C ILE A 176 24.07 31.44 14.91
N ASN A 177 24.53 30.91 13.78
CA ASN A 177 25.51 31.58 12.92
C ASN A 177 25.57 30.91 11.52
N PRO A 178 24.90 31.50 10.52
CA PRO A 178 24.90 30.99 9.15
C PRO A 178 26.29 30.90 8.51
N HIS A 179 27.18 31.84 8.80
CA HIS A 179 28.51 31.91 8.19
C HIS A 179 29.43 30.79 8.70
N LYS A 180 29.46 30.58 10.03
CA LYS A 180 30.23 29.52 10.68
C LYS A 180 29.76 28.12 10.26
N TYR A 181 28.45 27.88 10.26
CA TYR A 181 27.87 26.55 9.98
C TYR A 181 27.55 26.32 8.51
N SER A 182 27.98 27.18 7.59
CA SER A 182 27.69 27.11 6.15
C SER A 182 27.92 25.73 5.54
N LEU A 183 29.06 25.06 5.83
CA LEU A 183 29.33 23.70 5.34
C LEU A 183 28.35 22.66 5.91
N SER A 184 28.00 22.77 7.20
CA SER A 184 27.05 21.84 7.84
C SER A 184 25.62 22.06 7.38
N ILE A 185 25.25 23.30 7.07
CA ILE A 185 23.99 23.64 6.41
C ILE A 185 23.93 22.99 5.02
N LEU A 186 25.00 23.07 4.22
CA LEU A 186 25.08 22.37 2.93
C LEU A 186 24.96 20.84 3.09
N THR A 187 25.68 20.24 4.04
CA THR A 187 25.58 18.81 4.37
C THR A 187 24.14 18.42 4.70
N SER A 188 23.43 19.25 5.47
CA SER A 188 22.05 18.97 5.87
C SER A 188 21.07 18.92 4.69
N HIS A 189 21.29 19.69 3.61
CA HIS A 189 20.47 19.63 2.39
C HIS A 189 20.80 18.39 1.55
N VAL A 190 22.09 18.04 1.45
CA VAL A 190 22.56 16.89 0.67
C VAL A 190 22.15 15.57 1.32
N ARG A 191 22.13 15.50 2.65
CA ARG A 191 21.89 14.26 3.41
C ARG A 191 20.44 13.88 3.59
N LYS A 192 19.48 14.71 3.16
CA LYS A 192 18.06 14.36 3.19
C LYS A 192 17.76 13.11 2.38
N SER A 193 16.63 12.47 2.69
CA SER A 193 16.13 11.31 1.97
C SER A 193 15.97 11.56 0.46
N THR A 194 15.59 12.79 0.11
CA THR A 194 15.65 13.35 -1.24
C THR A 194 16.63 14.53 -1.22
N PRO A 195 17.85 14.38 -1.77
CA PRO A 195 18.87 15.43 -1.72
C PRO A 195 18.41 16.74 -2.36
N GLU A 196 18.46 17.83 -1.58
CA GLU A 196 18.05 19.18 -2.02
C GLU A 196 19.22 19.92 -2.70
N LEU A 197 19.80 19.31 -3.75
CA LEU A 197 21.01 19.81 -4.41
C LEU A 197 20.82 21.18 -5.08
N GLU A 198 19.62 21.47 -5.60
CA GLU A 198 19.30 22.80 -6.18
C GLU A 198 19.43 23.91 -5.13
N VAL A 199 18.92 23.68 -3.92
CA VAL A 199 18.96 24.66 -2.83
C VAL A 199 20.40 24.83 -2.33
N ALA A 200 21.15 23.73 -2.23
CA ALA A 200 22.56 23.78 -1.85
C ALA A 200 23.39 24.59 -2.86
N LEU A 201 23.18 24.39 -4.17
CA LEU A 201 23.86 25.15 -5.22
C LEU A 201 23.42 26.62 -5.27
N GLN A 202 22.14 26.92 -5.01
CA GLN A 202 21.66 28.30 -4.86
C GLN A 202 22.38 29.01 -3.71
N LYS A 203 22.57 28.36 -2.55
CA LYS A 203 23.36 28.91 -1.45
C LYS A 203 24.83 29.15 -1.84
N VAL A 204 25.43 28.27 -2.65
CA VAL A 204 26.79 28.49 -3.19
C VAL A 204 26.83 29.67 -4.15
N HIS A 205 25.78 29.84 -4.97
CA HIS A 205 25.63 31.00 -5.85
C HIS A 205 25.49 32.31 -5.05
N GLU A 206 24.71 32.32 -3.97
CA GLU A 206 24.58 33.48 -3.07
C GLU A 206 25.92 33.85 -2.42
N LEU A 207 26.71 32.87 -1.97
CA LEU A 207 28.06 33.09 -1.43
C LEU A 207 29.04 33.66 -2.47
N ARG A 208 28.76 33.45 -3.77
CA ARG A 208 29.56 34.03 -4.86
C ARG A 208 29.11 35.46 -5.17
N ALA A 209 27.81 35.70 -5.25
CA ALA A 209 27.23 37.00 -5.53
C ALA A 209 27.53 38.01 -4.40
N ASN A 210 27.45 37.54 -3.15
CA ASN A 210 27.72 38.31 -1.95
C ASN A 210 28.87 37.65 -1.16
N PRO A 211 30.13 37.84 -1.57
CA PRO A 211 31.26 37.23 -0.89
C PRO A 211 31.35 37.77 0.56
N PRO A 212 31.45 36.90 1.57
CA PRO A 212 31.51 37.34 2.95
C PRO A 212 32.79 38.13 3.21
N THR A 213 32.69 39.23 3.96
CA THR A 213 33.83 40.10 4.33
C THR A 213 34.68 39.51 5.45
N ASP A 214 34.12 38.56 6.21
CA ASP A 214 34.77 37.89 7.33
C ASP A 214 35.75 36.80 6.86
N PRO A 215 37.03 36.82 7.29
CA PRO A 215 38.01 35.77 6.97
C PRO A 215 37.62 34.35 7.42
N GLU A 216 36.78 34.20 8.45
CA GLU A 216 36.31 32.89 8.93
C GLU A 216 35.18 32.31 8.08
N ALA A 217 34.55 33.12 7.22
CA ALA A 217 33.45 32.67 6.40
C ALA A 217 33.92 31.83 5.20
N VAL A 218 33.05 30.92 4.75
CA VAL A 218 33.36 29.96 3.70
C VAL A 218 33.14 30.61 2.33
N SER A 219 34.18 30.61 1.49
CA SER A 219 34.05 31.05 0.10
C SER A 219 33.27 30.05 -0.76
N ALA A 220 32.64 30.53 -1.83
CA ALA A 220 31.93 29.67 -2.78
C ALA A 220 32.81 28.52 -3.32
N GLU A 221 34.10 28.77 -3.55
CA GLU A 221 35.05 27.72 -3.99
C GLU A 221 35.28 26.63 -2.94
N LYS A 222 35.39 27.01 -1.66
CA LYS A 222 35.57 26.05 -0.56
C LYS A 222 34.29 25.22 -0.36
N ALA A 223 33.13 25.87 -0.42
CA ALA A 223 31.83 25.21 -0.34
C ALA A 223 31.63 24.22 -1.49
N LEU A 224 31.97 24.60 -2.72
CA LEU A 224 31.86 23.75 -3.89
C LEU A 224 32.82 22.55 -3.83
N LYS A 225 34.08 22.76 -3.44
CA LYS A 225 35.03 21.66 -3.20
C LYS A 225 34.51 20.69 -2.15
N TYR A 226 33.86 21.20 -1.11
CA TYR A 226 33.25 20.35 -0.08
C TYR A 226 32.07 19.53 -0.62
N LEU A 227 31.18 20.13 -1.41
CA LEU A 227 30.06 19.43 -2.05
C LEU A 227 30.52 18.32 -2.99
N LEU A 228 31.61 18.53 -3.74
CA LEU A 228 32.21 17.51 -4.61
C LEU A 228 32.72 16.27 -3.86
N PHE A 229 32.96 16.36 -2.55
CA PHE A 229 33.26 15.17 -1.72
C PHE A 229 32.01 14.41 -1.28
N LEU A 230 30.83 15.04 -1.30
CA LEU A 230 29.58 14.47 -0.80
C LEU A 230 28.69 13.91 -1.91
N VAL A 231 28.78 14.47 -3.12
CA VAL A 231 27.87 14.23 -4.24
C VAL A 231 28.67 13.85 -5.48
N ASP A 232 28.09 13.02 -6.34
CA ASP A 232 28.70 12.67 -7.63
C ASP A 232 28.90 13.91 -8.50
N VAL A 233 30.03 13.95 -9.21
CA VAL A 233 30.43 15.06 -10.08
C VAL A 233 29.39 15.34 -11.16
N ASN A 234 28.85 14.30 -11.80
CA ASN A 234 27.89 14.48 -12.89
C ASN A 234 26.55 14.98 -12.37
N GLU A 235 26.10 14.44 -11.24
CA GLU A 235 24.87 14.90 -10.60
C GLU A 235 24.97 16.37 -10.19
N LEU A 236 26.09 16.78 -9.59
CA LEU A 236 26.30 18.18 -9.20
C LEU A 236 26.35 19.11 -10.43
N TYR A 237 26.99 18.68 -11.52
CA TYR A 237 27.02 19.42 -12.78
C TYR A 237 25.61 19.56 -13.38
N ASP A 238 24.83 18.49 -13.45
CA ASP A 238 23.46 18.50 -13.99
C ASP A 238 22.55 19.44 -13.17
N HIS A 239 22.67 19.40 -11.84
CA HIS A 239 21.94 20.32 -10.97
C HIS A 239 22.41 21.78 -11.12
N ALA A 240 23.71 22.01 -11.37
CA ALA A 240 24.22 23.35 -11.65
C ALA A 240 23.66 23.88 -12.97
N VAL A 241 23.60 23.06 -14.02
CA VAL A 241 22.97 23.42 -15.30
C VAL A 241 21.50 23.79 -15.08
N GLY A 242 20.82 23.10 -14.17
CA GLY A 242 19.43 23.38 -13.78
C GLY A 242 19.20 24.71 -13.04
N THR A 243 20.25 25.42 -12.62
CA THR A 243 20.12 26.78 -12.04
C THR A 243 20.01 27.88 -13.10
N TYR A 244 20.30 27.55 -14.36
CA TYR A 244 20.39 28.47 -15.49
C TYR A 244 21.47 29.56 -15.37
N ASP A 245 22.37 29.47 -14.38
CA ASP A 245 23.55 30.34 -14.25
C ASP A 245 24.78 29.66 -14.87
N PHE A 246 25.16 30.09 -16.07
CA PHE A 246 26.31 29.56 -16.80
C PHE A 246 27.63 29.76 -16.06
N ASP A 247 27.77 30.82 -15.27
CA ASP A 247 29.02 31.09 -14.57
C ASP A 247 29.20 30.11 -13.41
N LEU A 248 28.12 29.72 -12.73
CA LEU A 248 28.15 28.66 -11.72
C LEU A 248 28.45 27.30 -12.36
N VAL A 249 27.83 27.00 -13.50
CA VAL A 249 28.11 25.76 -14.25
C VAL A 249 29.58 25.65 -14.63
N MET A 250 30.17 26.74 -15.13
CA MET A 250 31.60 26.80 -15.46
C MET A 250 32.47 26.52 -14.23
N MET A 251 32.15 27.15 -13.09
CA MET A 251 32.88 26.91 -11.83
C MET A 251 32.81 25.43 -11.40
N VAL A 252 31.63 24.82 -11.48
CA VAL A 252 31.44 23.39 -11.16
C VAL A 252 32.24 22.52 -12.13
N ALA A 253 32.20 22.80 -13.42
CA ALA A 253 32.90 22.02 -14.44
C ALA A 253 34.44 22.10 -14.28
N GLU A 254 34.99 23.30 -14.05
CA GLU A 254 36.43 23.52 -13.84
C GLU A 254 36.93 22.82 -12.57
N LYS A 255 36.20 22.95 -11.45
CA LYS A 255 36.61 22.35 -10.17
C LYS A 255 36.41 20.83 -10.12
N SER A 256 35.57 20.28 -10.99
CA SER A 256 35.27 18.85 -11.05
C SER A 256 36.09 18.07 -12.09
N GLN A 257 37.02 18.74 -12.79
CA GLN A 257 37.91 18.14 -13.80
C GLN A 257 37.16 17.46 -14.97
N LYS A 258 35.95 17.92 -15.29
CA LYS A 258 35.19 17.42 -16.44
C LYS A 258 35.85 17.89 -17.74
N ASP A 259 35.83 17.07 -18.79
CA ASP A 259 36.49 17.40 -20.05
C ASP A 259 35.84 18.67 -20.68
N PRO A 260 36.59 19.76 -20.91
CA PRO A 260 36.11 20.95 -21.58
C PRO A 260 35.43 20.68 -22.93
N LYS A 261 35.85 19.63 -23.64
CA LYS A 261 35.24 19.25 -24.93
C LYS A 261 33.82 18.73 -24.79
N GLU A 262 33.42 18.21 -23.63
CA GLU A 262 32.07 17.68 -23.41
C GLU A 262 31.06 18.80 -23.11
N TYR A 263 31.43 19.80 -22.30
CA TYR A 263 30.48 20.82 -21.86
C TYR A 263 30.58 22.14 -22.63
N LEU A 264 31.75 22.57 -23.11
CA LEU A 264 31.88 23.88 -23.79
C LEU A 264 31.04 24.00 -25.06
N PRO A 265 30.97 23.00 -25.96
CA PRO A 265 30.11 23.09 -27.14
C PRO A 265 28.64 23.26 -26.75
N PHE A 266 28.18 22.46 -25.78
CA PHE A 266 26.81 22.52 -25.27
C PHE A 266 26.47 23.89 -24.66
N LEU A 267 27.34 24.45 -23.82
CA LEU A 267 27.10 25.77 -23.23
C LEU A 267 27.13 26.89 -24.28
N ASN A 268 28.01 26.79 -25.29
CA ASN A 268 28.09 27.77 -26.37
C ASN A 268 26.86 27.74 -27.28
N GLU A 269 26.26 26.57 -27.51
CA GLU A 269 24.99 26.45 -28.22
C GLU A 269 23.85 27.08 -27.41
N LEU A 270 23.76 26.76 -26.11
CA LEU A 270 22.74 27.32 -25.23
C LEU A 270 22.80 28.85 -25.16
N LYS A 271 24.00 29.45 -25.10
CA LYS A 271 24.18 30.92 -25.08
C LYS A 271 23.64 31.64 -26.32
N LYS A 272 23.50 30.95 -27.46
CA LYS A 272 22.97 31.53 -28.70
C LYS A 272 21.45 31.51 -28.78
N MET A 273 20.78 30.72 -27.94
CA MET A 273 19.34 30.56 -27.95
C MET A 273 18.62 31.69 -27.21
N GLU A 274 17.35 31.93 -27.55
CA GLU A 274 16.47 32.82 -26.78
C GLU A 274 16.25 32.25 -25.36
N ILE A 275 16.02 33.12 -24.37
CA ILE A 275 16.05 32.78 -22.94
C ILE A 275 15.06 31.66 -22.57
N ASN A 276 13.83 31.68 -23.07
CA ASN A 276 12.84 30.64 -22.76
C ASN A 276 13.18 29.33 -23.47
N TYR A 277 13.59 29.39 -24.74
CA TYR A 277 13.98 28.20 -25.49
C TYR A 277 15.27 27.56 -24.95
N GLN A 278 16.21 28.36 -24.47
CA GLN A 278 17.41 27.93 -23.76
C GLN A 278 17.04 27.13 -22.51
N ARG A 279 16.16 27.67 -21.66
CA ARG A 279 15.71 27.00 -20.43
C ARG A 279 14.92 25.72 -20.72
N PHE A 280 14.10 25.72 -21.78
CA PHE A 280 13.45 24.51 -22.27
C PHE A 280 14.46 23.43 -22.65
N THR A 281 15.48 23.78 -23.44
CA THR A 281 16.52 22.84 -23.89
C THR A 281 17.29 22.27 -22.70
N ILE A 282 17.63 23.11 -21.73
CA ILE A 282 18.26 22.70 -20.46
C ILE A 282 17.36 21.72 -19.69
N ASP A 283 16.10 22.07 -19.42
CA ASP A 283 15.22 21.20 -18.64
C ASP A 283 14.86 19.91 -19.39
N LYS A 284 14.84 19.93 -20.72
CA LYS A 284 14.69 18.72 -21.56
C LYS A 284 15.91 17.81 -21.43
N TYR A 285 17.13 18.36 -21.47
CA TYR A 285 18.38 17.64 -21.24
C TYR A 285 18.41 16.99 -19.85
N LEU A 286 17.99 17.73 -18.82
CA LEU A 286 17.91 17.26 -17.43
C LEU A 286 16.70 16.35 -17.15
N LYS A 287 15.90 16.01 -18.17
CA LYS A 287 14.67 15.20 -18.07
C LYS A 287 13.61 15.79 -17.11
N ARG A 288 13.62 17.11 -16.92
CA ARG A 288 12.68 17.89 -16.10
C ARG A 288 11.51 18.37 -16.95
N TYR A 289 10.81 17.44 -17.59
CA TYR A 289 9.83 17.74 -18.63
C TYR A 289 8.69 18.67 -18.19
N LYS A 290 8.29 18.64 -16.92
CA LYS A 290 7.27 19.56 -16.38
C LYS A 290 7.73 21.03 -16.39
N LYS A 291 8.97 21.30 -15.96
CA LYS A 291 9.57 22.65 -16.01
C LYS A 291 9.84 23.05 -17.47
N ALA A 292 10.37 22.13 -18.27
CA ALA A 292 10.63 22.33 -19.70
C ALA A 292 9.36 22.79 -20.45
N LEU A 293 8.23 22.15 -20.18
CA LEU A 293 6.93 22.50 -20.77
C LEU A 293 6.51 23.94 -20.41
N GLY A 294 6.75 24.36 -19.18
CA GLY A 294 6.47 25.72 -18.72
C GLY A 294 7.25 26.78 -19.49
N HIS A 295 8.52 26.52 -19.79
CA HIS A 295 9.33 27.44 -20.61
C HIS A 295 8.89 27.41 -22.08
N LEU A 296 8.66 26.22 -22.64
CA LEU A 296 8.25 26.07 -24.04
C LEU A 296 6.92 26.77 -24.35
N SER A 297 6.00 26.81 -23.38
CA SER A 297 4.73 27.54 -23.51
C SER A 297 4.89 29.05 -23.73
N LYS A 298 6.06 29.62 -23.37
CA LYS A 298 6.38 31.04 -23.50
C LYS A 298 7.14 31.39 -24.78
N CYS A 299 7.65 30.39 -25.52
CA CYS A 299 8.44 30.58 -26.73
C CYS A 299 7.61 31.00 -27.98
N GLY A 300 6.30 31.19 -27.82
CA GLY A 300 5.38 31.59 -28.89
C GLY A 300 4.80 30.41 -29.70
N PRO A 301 3.83 30.70 -30.59
CA PRO A 301 3.02 29.68 -31.26
C PRO A 301 3.79 28.81 -32.26
N GLN A 302 4.92 29.31 -32.78
CA GLN A 302 5.77 28.57 -33.73
C GLN A 302 6.35 27.26 -33.16
N HIS A 303 6.51 27.18 -31.82
CA HIS A 303 7.01 25.99 -31.13
C HIS A 303 5.88 25.09 -30.58
N PHE A 304 4.60 25.39 -30.88
CA PHE A 304 3.48 24.64 -30.33
C PHE A 304 3.42 23.19 -30.82
N SER A 305 3.85 22.92 -32.06
CA SER A 305 3.97 21.55 -32.58
C SER A 305 4.98 20.72 -31.78
N GLU A 306 6.13 21.31 -31.44
CA GLU A 306 7.14 20.69 -30.58
C GLU A 306 6.58 20.46 -29.17
N LEU A 307 5.81 21.41 -28.64
CA LEU A 307 5.13 21.28 -27.36
C LEU A 307 4.16 20.10 -27.34
N LEU A 308 3.33 19.96 -28.38
CA LEU A 308 2.40 18.83 -28.48
C LEU A 308 3.14 17.49 -28.53
N ASN A 309 4.26 17.40 -29.25
CA ASN A 309 5.07 16.18 -29.30
C ASN A 309 5.66 15.85 -27.92
N LEU A 310 6.23 16.83 -27.22
CA LEU A 310 6.75 16.65 -25.86
C LEU A 310 5.65 16.14 -24.90
N VAL A 311 4.44 16.69 -25.00
CA VAL A 311 3.29 16.30 -24.18
C VAL A 311 2.85 14.87 -24.48
N LYS A 312 2.83 14.46 -25.77
CA LYS A 312 2.52 13.09 -26.20
C LYS A 312 3.55 12.09 -25.67
N ASP A 313 4.83 12.37 -25.88
CA ASP A 313 5.94 11.48 -25.55
C ASP A 313 6.05 11.25 -24.03
N GLN A 314 5.93 12.33 -23.26
CA GLN A 314 6.07 12.29 -21.79
C GLN A 314 4.73 12.09 -21.05
N LYS A 315 3.60 12.08 -21.76
CA LYS A 315 2.24 11.89 -21.23
C LYS A 315 1.85 12.90 -20.14
N ILE A 316 2.32 14.14 -20.25
CA ILE A 316 2.14 15.23 -19.26
C ILE A 316 0.95 16.18 -19.57
N TYR A 317 -0.17 15.61 -20.04
CA TYR A 317 -1.35 16.36 -20.51
C TYR A 317 -1.95 17.31 -19.47
N LYS A 318 -2.11 16.84 -18.21
CA LYS A 318 -2.75 17.63 -17.15
C LYS A 318 -1.98 18.90 -16.80
N GLU A 319 -0.64 18.82 -16.80
CA GLU A 319 0.19 20.00 -16.55
C GLU A 319 0.14 20.95 -17.76
N ALA A 320 0.14 20.40 -18.99
CA ALA A 320 0.00 21.20 -20.20
C ALA A 320 -1.29 22.02 -20.25
N LEU A 321 -2.42 21.42 -19.87
CA LEU A 321 -3.72 22.10 -19.84
C LEU A 321 -3.79 23.24 -18.81
N LYS A 322 -2.95 23.25 -17.76
CA LYS A 322 -2.90 24.36 -16.79
C LYS A 322 -2.18 25.59 -17.32
N LEU A 323 -1.33 25.43 -18.34
CA LEU A 323 -0.49 26.52 -18.86
C LEU A 323 -1.25 27.43 -19.82
N PHE A 324 -2.28 26.92 -20.49
CA PHE A 324 -3.03 27.65 -21.50
C PHE A 324 -4.45 27.99 -21.01
N PRO A 325 -4.98 29.18 -21.35
CA PRO A 325 -6.37 29.53 -21.07
C PRO A 325 -7.35 28.59 -21.78
N VAL A 326 -8.49 28.28 -21.13
CA VAL A 326 -9.47 27.28 -21.61
C VAL A 326 -10.01 27.58 -23.02
N ASN A 327 -10.11 28.85 -23.40
CA ASN A 327 -10.66 29.27 -24.71
C ASN A 327 -9.60 29.39 -25.82
N SER A 328 -8.34 29.02 -25.54
CA SER A 328 -7.25 29.16 -26.51
C SER A 328 -7.22 27.98 -27.49
N GLN A 329 -6.72 28.22 -28.71
CA GLN A 329 -6.55 27.17 -29.73
C GLN A 329 -5.54 26.10 -29.28
N GLU A 330 -4.54 26.51 -28.50
CA GLU A 330 -3.55 25.64 -27.89
C GLU A 330 -4.19 24.69 -26.88
N TYR A 331 -5.06 25.21 -26.01
CA TYR A 331 -5.81 24.39 -25.05
C TYR A 331 -6.68 23.36 -25.77
N LYS A 332 -7.35 23.76 -26.86
CA LYS A 332 -8.11 22.85 -27.71
C LYS A 332 -7.22 21.77 -28.31
N GLY A 333 -6.08 22.13 -28.90
CA GLY A 333 -5.13 21.17 -29.47
C GLY A 333 -4.60 20.15 -28.46
N ILE A 334 -4.23 20.60 -27.25
CA ILE A 334 -3.78 19.70 -26.16
C ILE A 334 -4.93 18.80 -25.70
N SER A 335 -6.14 19.34 -25.59
CA SER A 335 -7.32 18.59 -25.15
C SER A 335 -7.66 17.46 -26.13
N ILE A 336 -7.60 17.72 -27.44
CA ILE A 336 -7.84 16.70 -28.48
C ILE A 336 -6.86 15.54 -28.33
N VAL A 337 -5.57 15.87 -28.24
CA VAL A 337 -4.52 14.86 -28.08
C VAL A 337 -4.70 14.08 -26.77
N TYR A 338 -5.11 14.75 -25.70
CA TYR A 338 -5.38 14.10 -24.43
C TYR A 338 -6.57 13.13 -24.52
N GLY A 339 -7.65 13.53 -25.19
CA GLY A 339 -8.81 12.68 -25.47
C GLY A 339 -8.43 11.45 -26.31
N GLU A 340 -7.60 11.62 -27.34
CA GLU A 340 -7.09 10.52 -28.18
C GLU A 340 -6.27 9.52 -27.35
N HIS A 341 -5.39 10.00 -26.48
CA HIS A 341 -4.63 9.15 -25.57
C HIS A 341 -5.52 8.43 -24.53
N LEU A 342 -6.59 9.07 -24.04
CA LEU A 342 -7.57 8.43 -23.14
C LEU A 342 -8.38 7.35 -23.87
N SER A 343 -8.76 7.60 -25.12
CA SER A 343 -9.44 6.63 -25.99
C SER A 343 -8.56 5.40 -26.25
N GLN A 344 -7.27 5.59 -26.54
CA GLN A 344 -6.29 4.49 -26.66
C GLN A 344 -6.16 3.65 -25.38
N LYS A 345 -6.40 4.25 -24.21
CA LYS A 345 -6.42 3.56 -22.91
C LYS A 345 -7.77 2.92 -22.57
N GLN A 346 -8.74 2.96 -23.48
CA GLN A 346 -10.12 2.49 -23.28
C GLN A 346 -10.88 3.24 -22.17
N LEU A 347 -10.42 4.43 -21.78
CA LEU A 347 -11.12 5.32 -20.86
C LEU A 347 -12.06 6.24 -21.64
N TYR A 348 -13.02 5.64 -22.34
CA TYR A 348 -13.86 6.32 -23.33
C TYR A 348 -14.73 7.42 -22.73
N GLU A 349 -15.29 7.22 -21.53
CA GLU A 349 -16.10 8.25 -20.85
C GLU A 349 -15.28 9.51 -20.57
N GLN A 350 -14.07 9.35 -20.04
CA GLN A 350 -13.16 10.48 -19.79
C GLN A 350 -12.71 11.14 -21.09
N ALA A 351 -12.47 10.36 -22.14
CA ALA A 351 -12.15 10.90 -23.47
C ALA A 351 -13.30 11.76 -24.00
N GLY A 352 -14.54 11.25 -23.93
CA GLY A 352 -15.75 11.96 -24.34
C GLY A 352 -15.93 13.28 -23.60
N LEU A 353 -15.72 13.30 -22.28
CA LEU A 353 -15.79 14.53 -21.48
C LEU A 353 -14.76 15.58 -21.91
N ILE A 354 -13.53 15.16 -22.22
CA ILE A 354 -12.48 16.08 -22.68
C ILE A 354 -12.79 16.63 -24.09
N PHE A 355 -13.26 15.78 -25.00
CA PHE A 355 -13.67 16.20 -26.34
C PHE A 355 -14.87 17.17 -26.31
N ALA A 356 -15.89 16.86 -25.51
CA ALA A 356 -17.05 17.71 -25.33
C ALA A 356 -16.65 19.09 -24.77
N ARG A 357 -15.76 19.09 -23.77
CA ARG A 357 -15.26 20.33 -23.15
C ARG A 357 -14.48 21.21 -24.12
N CYS A 358 -13.73 20.63 -25.06
CA CYS A 358 -12.96 21.42 -26.05
C CYS A 358 -13.77 21.76 -27.32
N GLY A 359 -15.07 21.43 -27.36
CA GLY A 359 -15.96 21.73 -28.47
C GLY A 359 -15.82 20.79 -29.67
N GLU A 360 -15.17 19.64 -29.50
CA GLU A 360 -15.08 18.59 -30.53
C GLU A 360 -16.21 17.57 -30.36
N SER A 361 -17.42 17.99 -30.72
CA SER A 361 -18.66 17.24 -30.47
C SER A 361 -18.74 15.90 -31.21
N GLU A 362 -18.14 15.78 -32.41
CA GLU A 362 -18.12 14.53 -33.19
C GLU A 362 -17.29 13.44 -32.48
N LYS A 363 -16.04 13.76 -32.12
CA LYS A 363 -15.17 12.84 -31.35
C LYS A 363 -15.75 12.52 -29.98
N ALA A 364 -16.42 13.49 -29.35
CA ALA A 364 -17.11 13.28 -28.08
C ALA A 364 -18.25 12.27 -28.21
N LEU A 365 -19.07 12.41 -29.25
CA LEU A 365 -20.17 11.48 -29.54
C LEU A 365 -19.65 10.05 -29.72
N GLU A 366 -18.63 9.85 -30.55
CA GLU A 366 -18.01 8.53 -30.74
C GLU A 366 -17.52 7.91 -29.43
N ALA A 367 -16.82 8.70 -28.61
CA ALA A 367 -16.34 8.26 -27.31
C ALA A 367 -17.48 7.92 -26.35
N PHE A 368 -18.56 8.70 -26.32
CA PHE A 368 -19.72 8.41 -25.47
C PHE A 368 -20.46 7.15 -25.91
N LEU A 369 -20.59 6.91 -27.21
CA LEU A 369 -21.15 5.68 -27.77
C LEU A 369 -20.33 4.44 -27.38
N LEU A 370 -18.99 4.55 -27.33
CA LEU A 370 -18.11 3.47 -26.87
C LEU A 370 -18.18 3.26 -25.34
N SER A 371 -18.43 4.33 -24.58
CA SER A 371 -18.61 4.26 -23.12
C SER A 371 -20.01 3.82 -22.67
N HIS A 372 -20.97 3.71 -23.58
CA HIS A 372 -22.40 3.46 -23.28
C HIS A 372 -23.05 4.54 -22.39
N SER A 373 -22.53 5.78 -22.46
CA SER A 373 -23.08 6.96 -21.77
C SER A 373 -24.12 7.64 -22.65
N TRP A 374 -25.30 7.02 -22.75
CA TRP A 374 -26.33 7.41 -23.72
C TRP A 374 -26.82 8.85 -23.53
N GLN A 375 -26.97 9.35 -22.29
CA GLN A 375 -27.43 10.72 -22.06
C GLN A 375 -26.48 11.74 -22.70
N GLN A 376 -25.17 11.54 -22.51
CA GLN A 376 -24.16 12.41 -23.08
C GLN A 376 -24.10 12.27 -24.61
N ALA A 377 -24.26 11.05 -25.15
CA ALA A 377 -24.35 10.83 -26.59
C ALA A 377 -25.51 11.63 -27.22
N PHE A 378 -26.71 11.60 -26.63
CA PHE A 378 -27.83 12.40 -27.13
C PHE A 378 -27.63 13.90 -26.95
N CYS A 379 -26.95 14.35 -25.88
CA CYS A 379 -26.56 15.75 -25.73
C CYS A 379 -25.64 16.20 -26.88
N MET A 380 -24.64 15.38 -27.23
CA MET A 380 -23.73 15.68 -28.35
C MET A 380 -24.45 15.64 -29.70
N ALA A 381 -25.35 14.67 -29.92
CA ALA A 381 -26.14 14.58 -31.13
C ALA A 381 -27.09 15.78 -31.31
N ALA A 382 -27.64 16.31 -30.21
CA ALA A 382 -28.44 17.53 -30.22
C ALA A 382 -27.59 18.77 -30.58
N GLN A 383 -26.36 18.87 -30.05
CA GLN A 383 -25.43 19.94 -30.43
C GLN A 383 -25.02 19.88 -31.92
N LEU A 384 -24.91 18.67 -32.47
CA LEU A 384 -24.65 18.42 -33.89
C LEU A 384 -25.90 18.53 -34.79
N GLN A 385 -27.06 18.86 -34.23
CA GLN A 385 -28.33 19.05 -34.95
C GLN A 385 -28.72 17.83 -35.81
N TYR A 386 -28.63 16.63 -35.24
CA TYR A 386 -29.06 15.41 -35.93
C TYR A 386 -30.56 15.46 -36.24
N THR A 387 -30.94 14.99 -37.43
CA THR A 387 -32.34 14.85 -37.83
C THR A 387 -33.04 13.78 -36.99
N GLU A 388 -34.38 13.85 -36.88
CA GLU A 388 -35.16 12.85 -36.13
C GLU A 388 -34.88 11.41 -36.60
N ASP A 389 -34.72 11.18 -37.91
CA ASP A 389 -34.39 9.87 -38.46
C ASP A 389 -33.02 9.35 -37.99
N LYS A 390 -32.01 10.22 -37.95
CA LYS A 390 -30.67 9.87 -37.45
C LYS A 390 -30.68 9.62 -35.94
N LEU A 391 -31.47 10.39 -35.20
CA LEU A 391 -31.66 10.15 -33.76
C LEU A 391 -32.37 8.82 -33.51
N GLY A 392 -33.40 8.48 -34.28
CA GLY A 392 -34.12 7.21 -34.16
C GLY A 392 -33.25 5.98 -34.46
N THR A 393 -32.42 6.05 -35.51
CA THR A 393 -31.46 4.97 -35.83
C THR A 393 -30.36 4.82 -34.76
N MET A 394 -29.84 5.93 -34.24
CA MET A 394 -28.90 5.93 -33.13
C MET A 394 -29.54 5.37 -31.86
N ALA A 395 -30.78 5.76 -31.55
CA ALA A 395 -31.54 5.28 -30.41
C ALA A 395 -31.69 3.76 -30.40
N ARG A 396 -32.10 3.16 -31.52
CA ARG A 396 -32.19 1.70 -31.66
C ARG A 396 -30.83 1.01 -31.47
N THR A 397 -29.76 1.59 -32.01
CA THR A 397 -28.40 1.04 -31.87
C THR A 397 -27.93 1.06 -30.42
N ILE A 398 -28.14 2.17 -29.70
CA ILE A 398 -27.76 2.31 -28.29
C ILE A 398 -28.64 1.39 -27.42
N ALA A 399 -29.94 1.34 -27.68
CA ALA A 399 -30.87 0.47 -26.96
C ALA A 399 -30.46 -0.99 -27.06
N GLY A 400 -30.14 -1.49 -28.27
CA GLY A 400 -29.64 -2.86 -28.46
C GLY A 400 -28.41 -3.17 -27.62
N LYS A 401 -27.40 -2.28 -27.62
CA LYS A 401 -26.20 -2.43 -26.77
C LYS A 401 -26.51 -2.39 -25.27
N LEU A 402 -27.47 -1.57 -24.84
CA LEU A 402 -27.88 -1.51 -23.43
C LEU A 402 -28.67 -2.75 -23.01
N THR A 403 -29.44 -3.35 -23.92
CA THR A 403 -30.10 -4.64 -23.70
C THR A 403 -29.08 -5.76 -23.54
N GLU A 404 -28.03 -5.83 -24.37
CA GLU A 404 -26.87 -6.72 -24.15
C GLU A 404 -26.20 -6.46 -22.79
N LEU A 405 -26.18 -5.18 -22.39
CA LEU A 405 -25.86 -4.60 -21.07
C LEU A 405 -26.63 -5.15 -19.86
N ARG A 406 -27.78 -5.80 -20.08
CA ARG A 406 -28.86 -6.00 -19.09
C ARG A 406 -29.41 -4.70 -18.48
N ARG A 407 -29.20 -3.55 -19.12
CA ARG A 407 -29.70 -2.22 -18.72
C ARG A 407 -31.03 -1.92 -19.40
N HIS A 408 -31.99 -2.83 -19.26
CA HIS A 408 -33.25 -2.83 -19.98
C HIS A 408 -34.13 -1.58 -19.73
N SER A 409 -34.16 -1.07 -18.49
CA SER A 409 -34.94 0.13 -18.16
C SER A 409 -34.44 1.38 -18.91
N GLU A 410 -33.12 1.51 -19.09
CA GLU A 410 -32.53 2.63 -19.83
C GLU A 410 -32.73 2.48 -21.33
N ALA A 411 -32.62 1.25 -21.86
CA ALA A 411 -32.92 0.94 -23.25
C ALA A 411 -34.37 1.31 -23.61
N ALA A 412 -35.33 0.97 -22.73
CA ALA A 412 -36.73 1.30 -22.92
C ALA A 412 -37.00 2.81 -22.95
N VAL A 413 -36.36 3.59 -22.07
CA VAL A 413 -36.46 5.05 -22.07
C VAL A 413 -35.97 5.63 -23.40
N ILE A 414 -34.87 5.11 -23.94
CA ILE A 414 -34.32 5.57 -25.22
C ILE A 414 -35.28 5.24 -26.37
N LEU A 415 -35.82 4.03 -26.40
CA LEU A 415 -36.78 3.59 -27.43
C LEU A 415 -38.08 4.42 -27.38
N GLU A 416 -38.62 4.66 -26.19
CA GLU A 416 -39.82 5.48 -26.00
C GLU A 416 -39.60 6.93 -26.45
N GLN A 417 -38.53 7.56 -25.96
CA GLN A 417 -38.33 9.01 -26.12
C GLN A 417 -37.75 9.41 -27.46
N TYR A 418 -36.78 8.64 -27.99
CA TYR A 418 -36.02 9.02 -29.18
C TYR A 418 -36.39 8.20 -30.42
N ALA A 419 -36.64 6.89 -30.28
CA ALA A 419 -37.09 6.06 -31.40
C ALA A 419 -38.61 6.16 -31.64
N LYS A 420 -39.37 6.68 -30.65
CA LYS A 420 -40.84 6.73 -30.63
C LYS A 420 -41.46 5.33 -30.83
N ASP A 421 -40.76 4.29 -30.38
CA ASP A 421 -41.18 2.90 -30.50
C ASP A 421 -41.67 2.39 -29.14
N SER A 422 -42.99 2.46 -28.93
CA SER A 422 -43.61 2.06 -27.67
C SER A 422 -43.62 0.54 -27.49
N GLU A 423 -43.71 -0.25 -28.56
CA GLU A 423 -43.80 -1.72 -28.45
C GLU A 423 -42.46 -2.32 -28.03
N GLU A 424 -41.36 -1.92 -28.69
CA GLU A 424 -40.01 -2.37 -28.33
C GLU A 424 -39.60 -1.88 -26.93
N ALA A 425 -40.05 -0.67 -26.54
CA ALA A 425 -39.82 -0.15 -25.18
C ALA A 425 -40.53 -1.01 -24.12
N ILE A 426 -41.79 -1.38 -24.35
CA ILE A 426 -42.55 -2.26 -23.43
C ILE A 426 -41.91 -3.65 -23.37
N ALA A 427 -41.54 -4.23 -24.52
CA ALA A 427 -40.88 -5.53 -24.57
C ALA A 427 -39.56 -5.52 -23.77
N SER A 428 -38.75 -4.47 -23.93
CA SER A 428 -37.50 -4.31 -23.16
C SER A 428 -37.76 -4.22 -21.65
N LEU A 429 -38.79 -3.48 -21.21
CA LEU A 429 -39.15 -3.39 -19.79
C LEU A 429 -39.62 -4.73 -19.21
N LEU A 430 -40.36 -5.52 -19.99
CA LEU A 430 -40.81 -6.85 -19.58
C LEU A 430 -39.62 -7.81 -19.41
N GLU A 431 -38.66 -7.78 -20.33
CA GLU A 431 -37.41 -8.54 -20.22
C GLU A 431 -36.61 -8.14 -18.97
N GLY A 432 -36.60 -6.84 -18.64
CA GLY A 432 -35.96 -6.30 -17.43
C GLY A 432 -36.78 -6.42 -16.14
N ALA A 433 -37.92 -7.12 -16.14
CA ALA A 433 -38.84 -7.25 -15.00
C ALA A 433 -39.29 -5.90 -14.37
N ALA A 434 -39.36 -4.84 -15.18
CA ALA A 434 -39.82 -3.51 -14.78
C ALA A 434 -41.34 -3.36 -14.97
N TRP A 435 -42.10 -4.17 -14.22
CA TRP A 435 -43.53 -4.39 -14.45
C TRP A 435 -44.41 -3.14 -14.33
N GLU A 436 -44.19 -2.31 -13.32
CA GLU A 436 -45.03 -1.13 -13.10
C GLU A 436 -44.85 -0.10 -14.23
N GLU A 437 -43.63 0.06 -14.71
CA GLU A 437 -43.32 0.98 -15.81
C GLU A 437 -43.84 0.46 -17.15
N SER A 438 -43.76 -0.86 -17.40
CA SER A 438 -44.35 -1.44 -18.60
C SER A 438 -45.87 -1.25 -18.62
N LEU A 439 -46.56 -1.44 -17.48
CA LEU A 439 -48.00 -1.16 -17.35
C LEU A 439 -48.33 0.32 -17.57
N ARG A 440 -47.54 1.23 -17.02
CA ARG A 440 -47.71 2.67 -17.23
C ARG A 440 -47.63 3.01 -18.73
N LEU A 441 -46.66 2.47 -19.46
CA LEU A 441 -46.52 2.69 -20.89
C LEU A 441 -47.68 2.11 -21.69
N VAL A 442 -48.11 0.88 -21.38
CA VAL A 442 -49.27 0.24 -22.01
C VAL A 442 -50.52 1.13 -21.93
N HIS A 443 -50.84 1.64 -20.73
CA HIS A 443 -51.98 2.52 -20.55
C HIS A 443 -51.77 3.91 -21.16
N LYS A 444 -50.55 4.48 -21.09
CA LYS A 444 -50.22 5.78 -21.71
C LYS A 444 -50.47 5.76 -23.22
N TYR A 445 -50.16 4.66 -23.90
CA TYR A 445 -50.34 4.51 -25.34
C TYR A 445 -51.64 3.79 -25.74
N ASN A 446 -52.53 3.49 -24.79
CA ASN A 446 -53.80 2.77 -24.99
C ASN A 446 -53.65 1.39 -25.66
N ARG A 447 -52.50 0.73 -25.53
CA ARG A 447 -52.18 -0.58 -26.15
C ARG A 447 -52.55 -1.75 -25.25
N HIS A 448 -53.81 -1.81 -24.85
CA HIS A 448 -54.34 -2.83 -23.95
C HIS A 448 -54.24 -4.26 -24.52
N ASP A 449 -54.09 -4.39 -25.85
CA ASP A 449 -53.78 -5.65 -26.52
C ASP A 449 -52.52 -6.33 -25.96
N ILE A 450 -51.50 -5.54 -25.61
CA ILE A 450 -50.20 -6.03 -25.10
C ILE A 450 -50.33 -6.67 -23.71
N LEU A 451 -51.38 -6.33 -22.95
CA LEU A 451 -51.61 -6.91 -21.62
C LEU A 451 -51.80 -8.43 -21.69
N GLU A 452 -52.60 -8.90 -22.64
CA GLU A 452 -52.89 -10.32 -22.83
C GLU A 452 -51.79 -11.03 -23.62
N THR A 453 -51.22 -10.37 -24.64
CA THR A 453 -50.25 -11.01 -25.55
C THR A 453 -48.85 -11.14 -24.98
N ASN A 454 -48.40 -10.18 -24.15
CA ASN A 454 -47.03 -10.12 -23.67
C ASN A 454 -46.94 -10.01 -22.14
N VAL A 455 -47.65 -9.06 -21.52
CA VAL A 455 -47.47 -8.77 -20.08
C VAL A 455 -47.82 -9.96 -19.21
N LYS A 456 -49.04 -10.51 -19.34
CA LYS A 456 -49.47 -11.68 -18.56
C LYS A 456 -48.59 -12.91 -18.80
N PRO A 457 -48.27 -13.31 -20.05
CA PRO A 457 -47.32 -14.40 -20.31
C PRO A 457 -45.95 -14.18 -19.64
N SER A 458 -45.38 -12.98 -19.73
CA SER A 458 -44.08 -12.67 -19.12
C SER A 458 -44.12 -12.74 -17.58
N ILE A 459 -45.22 -12.29 -16.96
CA ILE A 459 -45.41 -12.42 -15.50
C ILE A 459 -45.46 -13.89 -15.08
N LEU A 460 -46.22 -14.73 -15.81
CA LEU A 460 -46.34 -16.16 -15.52
C LEU A 460 -45.03 -16.91 -15.76
N GLU A 461 -44.27 -16.53 -16.78
CA GLU A 461 -42.94 -17.06 -17.05
C GLU A 461 -41.95 -16.67 -15.95
N ALA A 462 -41.92 -15.39 -15.55
CA ALA A 462 -41.08 -14.92 -14.45
C ALA A 462 -41.40 -15.65 -13.15
N HIS A 463 -42.68 -15.88 -12.84
CA HIS A 463 -43.10 -16.68 -11.70
C HIS A 463 -42.50 -18.09 -11.73
N ARG A 464 -42.63 -18.81 -12.85
CA ARG A 464 -42.06 -20.17 -13.00
C ARG A 464 -40.54 -20.17 -12.86
N ASN A 465 -39.86 -19.18 -13.44
CA ASN A 465 -38.42 -19.04 -13.38
C ASN A 465 -37.93 -18.77 -11.94
N HIS A 466 -38.62 -17.90 -11.20
CA HIS A 466 -38.29 -17.64 -9.79
C HIS A 466 -38.54 -18.85 -8.89
N LEU A 467 -39.64 -19.60 -9.08
CA LEU A 467 -39.88 -20.83 -8.32
C LEU A 467 -38.79 -21.88 -8.58
N ALA A 468 -38.50 -22.17 -9.86
CA ALA A 468 -37.45 -23.12 -10.22
C ALA A 468 -36.07 -22.70 -9.69
N PHE A 469 -35.77 -21.39 -9.73
CA PHE A 469 -34.54 -20.86 -9.16
C PHE A 469 -34.49 -21.06 -7.64
N LEU A 470 -35.55 -20.71 -6.91
CA LEU A 470 -35.62 -20.89 -5.46
C LEU A 470 -35.48 -22.36 -5.05
N ASP A 471 -36.15 -23.27 -5.75
CA ASP A 471 -36.01 -24.72 -5.51
C ASP A 471 -34.58 -25.21 -5.74
N SER A 472 -33.91 -24.72 -6.78
CA SER A 472 -32.52 -25.05 -7.07
C SER A 472 -31.56 -24.53 -5.98
N GLN A 473 -31.73 -23.28 -5.54
CA GLN A 473 -30.91 -22.67 -4.49
C GLN A 473 -31.14 -23.35 -3.15
N ARG A 474 -32.41 -23.66 -2.82
CA ARG A 474 -32.78 -24.40 -1.61
C ARG A 474 -32.15 -25.80 -1.59
N SER A 475 -32.22 -26.52 -2.70
CA SER A 475 -31.63 -27.86 -2.84
C SER A 475 -30.11 -27.83 -2.72
N LEU A 476 -29.47 -26.86 -3.38
CA LEU A 476 -28.02 -26.65 -3.34
C LEU A 476 -27.55 -26.29 -1.93
N PHE A 477 -28.26 -25.39 -1.26
CA PHE A 477 -28.00 -25.00 0.13
C PHE A 477 -28.04 -26.20 1.07
N LEU A 478 -29.09 -27.02 0.99
CA LEU A 478 -29.24 -28.22 1.81
C LEU A 478 -28.14 -29.26 1.53
N CYS A 479 -27.74 -29.42 0.27
CA CYS A 479 -26.65 -30.31 -0.12
C CYS A 479 -25.31 -29.86 0.49
N HIS A 480 -24.97 -28.58 0.34
CA HIS A 480 -23.75 -28.01 0.91
C HIS A 480 -23.75 -28.02 2.43
N LYS A 481 -24.88 -27.74 3.08
CA LYS A 481 -25.02 -27.83 4.54
C LYS A 481 -24.73 -29.26 5.03
N LYS A 482 -25.40 -30.26 4.46
CA LYS A 482 -25.17 -31.68 4.79
C LYS A 482 -23.71 -32.10 4.56
N ARG A 483 -23.10 -31.64 3.46
CA ARG A 483 -21.70 -31.95 3.17
C ARG A 483 -20.76 -31.31 4.19
N LEU A 484 -21.03 -30.07 4.59
CA LEU A 484 -20.25 -29.37 5.61
C LEU A 484 -20.29 -30.09 6.96
N GLU A 485 -21.44 -30.62 7.36
CA GLU A 485 -21.59 -31.46 8.55
C GLU A 485 -20.69 -32.70 8.48
N VAL A 486 -20.73 -33.44 7.36
CA VAL A 486 -19.87 -34.62 7.13
C VAL A 486 -18.39 -34.27 7.17
N VAL A 487 -17.96 -33.18 6.50
CA VAL A 487 -16.56 -32.75 6.47
C VAL A 487 -16.07 -32.38 7.89
N ARG A 488 -16.92 -31.73 8.69
CA ARG A 488 -16.60 -31.39 10.08
C ARG A 488 -16.46 -32.64 10.95
N GLU A 489 -17.37 -33.61 10.82
CA GLU A 489 -17.25 -34.88 11.53
C GLU A 489 -15.97 -35.64 11.17
N ILE A 490 -15.60 -35.67 9.88
CA ILE A 490 -14.37 -36.32 9.43
C ILE A 490 -13.15 -35.63 10.07
N LYS A 491 -13.09 -34.30 10.05
CA LYS A 491 -12.00 -33.53 10.67
C LYS A 491 -11.90 -33.77 12.18
N GLU A 492 -13.04 -33.85 12.87
CA GLU A 492 -13.09 -34.12 14.30
C GLU A 492 -12.59 -35.54 14.63
N LYS A 493 -13.05 -36.55 13.88
CA LYS A 493 -12.60 -37.94 14.02
C LYS A 493 -11.10 -38.10 13.73
N THR A 494 -10.58 -37.42 12.71
CA THR A 494 -9.13 -37.42 12.42
C THR A 494 -8.30 -36.74 13.52
N CYS A 495 -8.81 -35.67 14.15
CA CYS A 495 -8.13 -35.04 15.28
C CYS A 495 -8.13 -35.93 16.54
N GLN A 496 -9.20 -36.70 16.77
CA GLN A 496 -9.30 -37.61 17.91
C GLN A 496 -8.41 -38.86 17.74
N GLY A 497 -8.31 -39.41 16.53
CA GLY A 497 -7.45 -40.58 16.25
C GLY A 497 -5.95 -40.32 16.45
N PHE A 498 -5.49 -39.07 16.33
CA PHE A 498 -4.10 -38.67 16.58
C PHE A 498 -3.74 -38.57 18.08
N LEU A 499 -4.73 -38.58 18.98
CA LEU A 499 -4.52 -38.50 20.43
C LEU A 499 -4.41 -39.88 21.12
N ASP A 500 -4.88 -40.95 20.47
CA ASP A 500 -4.91 -42.31 21.04
C ASP A 500 -3.69 -43.18 20.67
N GLU A 501 -2.76 -42.68 19.84
CA GLU A 501 -1.61 -43.43 19.33
C GLU A 501 -0.28 -43.02 20.00
N GLU A 502 -0.24 -43.01 21.34
CA GLU A 502 1.01 -43.02 22.13
C GLU A 502 1.02 -44.23 23.09
N LEU A 503 1.49 -45.40 22.62
CA LEU A 503 2.10 -46.44 23.46
C LEU A 503 3.20 -47.18 22.65
N PRO A 504 4.33 -47.57 23.28
CA PRO A 504 5.60 -47.75 22.59
C PRO A 504 5.93 -49.22 22.31
N GLY A 505 6.39 -49.54 21.09
CA GLY A 505 6.99 -50.85 20.83
C GLY A 505 7.18 -51.21 19.36
N GLU A 506 8.45 -51.15 18.93
CA GLU A 506 9.07 -51.84 17.79
C GLU A 506 8.87 -51.35 16.35
N PRO A 507 9.97 -51.34 15.54
CA PRO A 507 9.98 -50.91 14.16
C PRO A 507 9.71 -52.08 13.20
N ASP A 508 9.06 -51.76 12.08
CA ASP A 508 9.12 -52.43 10.77
C ASP A 508 7.74 -52.71 10.19
N SER A 509 7.26 -51.76 9.40
CA SER A 509 6.49 -52.09 8.21
C SER A 509 6.67 -51.00 7.16
N ASP A 510 7.80 -51.09 6.45
CA ASP A 510 8.02 -50.45 5.16
C ASP A 510 6.98 -51.00 4.16
N LEU A 511 5.80 -50.37 4.08
CA LEU A 511 4.81 -50.61 3.02
C LEU A 511 3.65 -49.60 3.05
N TYR A 512 3.93 -48.28 3.08
CA TYR A 512 2.91 -47.28 2.69
C TYR A 512 3.50 -46.12 1.90
N SER A 513 3.40 -46.27 0.57
CA SER A 513 3.25 -45.27 -0.49
C SER A 513 3.57 -43.80 -0.19
N GLU A 514 4.58 -43.30 -0.89
CA GLU A 514 4.95 -41.89 -1.08
C GLU A 514 3.82 -41.08 -1.77
N ALA A 515 2.83 -40.63 -1.00
CA ALA A 515 1.90 -39.57 -1.43
C ALA A 515 1.36 -38.69 -0.30
N SER A 516 1.88 -38.84 0.93
CA SER A 516 1.57 -37.97 2.08
C SER A 516 2.79 -37.17 2.49
N SER A 517 3.01 -36.04 1.84
CA SER A 517 4.11 -35.13 2.20
C SER A 517 3.70 -33.67 2.19
N VAL A 518 2.56 -33.33 2.81
CA VAL A 518 2.32 -31.96 3.29
C VAL A 518 1.42 -31.94 4.54
N TRP A 519 1.69 -32.74 5.57
CA TRP A 519 1.30 -32.44 6.95
C TRP A 519 2.05 -33.36 7.90
N SER A 520 3.31 -33.04 8.15
CA SER A 520 3.98 -33.42 9.38
C SER A 520 5.13 -32.46 9.62
N ALA A 521 4.87 -31.41 10.40
CA ALA A 521 5.90 -30.54 10.94
C ALA A 521 5.46 -30.03 12.31
N SER A 522 5.27 -30.98 13.22
CA SER A 522 5.39 -30.72 14.65
C SER A 522 6.02 -31.94 15.32
N ALA A 523 7.23 -31.71 15.83
CA ALA A 523 7.98 -32.54 16.76
C ALA A 523 8.43 -33.94 16.29
N THR A 524 9.62 -34.02 15.70
CA THR A 524 10.79 -34.77 16.24
C THR A 524 11.97 -34.72 15.26
N GLY A 525 13.16 -34.36 15.77
CA GLY A 525 14.46 -34.65 15.15
C GLY A 525 14.93 -33.79 13.96
N SER A 526 15.65 -32.69 14.21
CA SER A 526 16.50 -32.06 13.18
C SER A 526 17.99 -32.17 13.54
N LYS A 527 18.68 -33.15 12.94
CA LYS A 527 20.11 -33.07 12.61
C LYS A 527 20.20 -33.19 11.09
N TYR A 528 20.95 -32.29 10.45
CA TYR A 528 21.13 -32.13 8.99
C TYR A 528 19.85 -31.59 8.29
N SER A 529 19.83 -30.55 7.46
CA SER A 529 20.85 -30.03 6.54
C SER A 529 20.68 -28.54 6.27
N HIS A 530 21.82 -27.90 5.99
CA HIS A 530 21.98 -26.57 5.46
C HIS A 530 21.34 -26.36 4.08
N SER A 531 21.13 -25.07 3.77
CA SER A 531 21.10 -24.48 2.41
C SER A 531 19.79 -24.53 1.64
N ASN A 532 18.95 -23.48 1.81
CA ASN A 532 18.45 -22.66 0.70
C ASN A 532 17.60 -21.48 1.20
N SER A 533 18.26 -20.36 1.52
CA SER A 533 17.62 -19.09 1.83
C SER A 533 17.73 -18.12 0.65
N ARG A 534 17.06 -18.42 -0.48
CA ARG A 534 16.87 -17.47 -1.61
C ARG A 534 15.60 -17.77 -2.42
N ILE A 535 14.40 -17.60 -1.86
CA ILE A 535 13.16 -17.49 -2.66
C ILE A 535 12.28 -16.36 -2.10
N SER A 536 12.70 -15.13 -2.36
CA SER A 536 11.85 -13.94 -2.31
C SER A 536 11.32 -13.66 -3.71
N ALA A 537 10.21 -14.30 -4.09
CA ALA A 537 9.30 -13.88 -5.18
C ALA A 537 8.18 -14.93 -5.35
N ARG A 538 7.14 -14.87 -4.51
CA ARG A 538 5.90 -15.62 -4.79
C ARG A 538 5.21 -14.98 -6.00
N SER A 539 5.45 -15.55 -7.18
CA SER A 539 4.77 -15.19 -8.44
C SER A 539 3.25 -15.17 -8.26
N SER A 540 2.58 -14.17 -8.85
CA SER A 540 1.11 -14.04 -8.91
C SER A 540 0.41 -15.32 -9.38
N LYS A 541 1.08 -16.15 -10.17
CA LYS A 541 0.57 -17.46 -10.63
C LYS A 541 0.41 -18.47 -9.49
N ASN A 542 1.32 -18.51 -8.51
CA ASN A 542 1.21 -19.41 -7.36
C ASN A 542 0.19 -18.90 -6.33
N ARG A 543 0.04 -17.58 -6.18
CA ARG A 543 -1.03 -16.99 -5.36
C ARG A 543 -2.41 -17.34 -5.93
N ARG A 544 -2.60 -17.16 -7.24
CA ARG A 544 -3.83 -17.58 -7.94
C ARG A 544 -4.09 -19.08 -7.82
N LYS A 545 -3.05 -19.92 -7.87
CA LYS A 545 -3.19 -21.38 -7.70
C LYS A 545 -3.58 -21.77 -6.27
N ALA A 546 -3.10 -21.04 -5.26
CA ALA A 546 -3.48 -21.24 -3.87
C ALA A 546 -4.90 -20.72 -3.58
N GLU A 547 -5.28 -19.55 -4.11
CA GLU A 547 -6.65 -19.01 -4.04
C GLU A 547 -7.66 -19.95 -4.73
N ARG A 548 -7.35 -20.47 -5.93
CA ARG A 548 -8.22 -21.46 -6.59
C ARG A 548 -8.42 -22.75 -5.79
N LYS A 549 -7.44 -23.15 -4.99
CA LYS A 549 -7.56 -24.31 -4.09
C LYS A 549 -8.38 -23.98 -2.84
N ARG A 550 -8.42 -22.72 -2.41
CA ARG A 550 -9.26 -22.24 -1.29
C ARG A 550 -10.74 -22.28 -1.63
N HIS A 551 -11.11 -21.98 -2.87
CA HIS A 551 -12.51 -21.99 -3.35
C HIS A 551 -12.92 -23.34 -3.97
N SER A 552 -12.16 -24.42 -3.75
CA SER A 552 -12.45 -25.69 -4.40
C SER A 552 -13.49 -26.48 -3.61
N LEU A 553 -14.69 -26.62 -4.19
CA LEU A 553 -15.76 -27.48 -3.69
C LEU A 553 -15.53 -28.98 -3.99
N LYS A 554 -14.30 -29.38 -4.32
CA LYS A 554 -13.98 -30.78 -4.62
C LYS A 554 -13.92 -31.56 -3.31
N GLU A 555 -14.68 -32.66 -3.26
CA GLU A 555 -14.70 -33.57 -2.12
C GLU A 555 -13.29 -34.09 -1.79
N GLY A 556 -12.92 -34.01 -0.51
CA GLY A 556 -11.62 -34.42 0.01
C GLY A 556 -10.50 -33.38 -0.14
N SER A 557 -10.83 -32.13 -0.53
CA SER A 557 -9.83 -31.07 -0.61
C SER A 557 -9.47 -30.52 0.80
N PRO A 558 -8.21 -30.07 1.02
CA PRO A 558 -7.75 -29.64 2.35
C PRO A 558 -8.55 -28.47 2.98
N LEU A 559 -9.17 -27.62 2.16
CA LEU A 559 -9.91 -26.41 2.56
C LEU A 559 -11.39 -26.49 2.16
N GLU A 560 -11.91 -27.71 1.98
CA GLU A 560 -13.29 -27.95 1.54
C GLU A 560 -14.34 -27.28 2.45
N ASP A 561 -14.12 -27.29 3.77
CA ASP A 561 -14.99 -26.65 4.76
C ASP A 561 -15.09 -25.14 4.57
N VAL A 562 -13.96 -24.47 4.30
CA VAL A 562 -13.93 -23.03 4.06
C VAL A 562 -14.64 -22.69 2.74
N ALA A 563 -14.42 -23.48 1.69
CA ALA A 563 -15.09 -23.33 0.41
C ALA A 563 -16.61 -23.51 0.52
N LEU A 564 -17.06 -24.48 1.32
CA LEU A 564 -18.48 -24.73 1.56
C LEU A 564 -19.16 -23.61 2.36
N VAL A 565 -18.49 -23.06 3.38
CA VAL A 565 -19.01 -21.91 4.14
C VAL A 565 -19.17 -20.68 3.24
N GLU A 566 -18.20 -20.43 2.36
CA GLU A 566 -18.27 -19.34 1.38
C GLU A 566 -19.40 -19.54 0.36
N ALA A 567 -19.55 -20.75 -0.19
CA ALA A 567 -20.66 -21.08 -1.09
C ALA A 567 -22.03 -20.92 -0.41
N LEU A 568 -22.16 -21.33 0.86
CA LEU A 568 -23.39 -21.12 1.64
C LEU A 568 -23.67 -19.64 1.89
N ALA A 569 -22.63 -18.83 2.19
CA ALA A 569 -22.78 -17.39 2.35
C ALA A 569 -23.31 -16.72 1.07
N GLU A 570 -22.75 -17.13 -0.08
CA GLU A 570 -23.11 -16.59 -1.39
C GLU A 570 -24.54 -16.95 -1.80
N ILE A 571 -24.98 -18.18 -1.51
CA ILE A 571 -26.37 -18.60 -1.72
C ILE A 571 -27.32 -17.74 -0.88
N ILE A 572 -27.00 -17.52 0.40
CA ILE A 572 -27.83 -16.68 1.29
C ILE A 572 -27.91 -15.25 0.74
N ARG A 573 -26.80 -14.65 0.32
CA ARG A 573 -26.76 -13.31 -0.27
C ARG A 573 -27.60 -13.21 -1.53
N THR A 574 -27.49 -14.21 -2.40
CA THR A 574 -28.24 -14.27 -3.68
C THR A 574 -29.74 -14.35 -3.45
N VAL A 575 -30.19 -15.16 -2.48
CA VAL A 575 -31.62 -15.27 -2.14
C VAL A 575 -32.15 -14.02 -1.44
N ASP A 576 -31.34 -13.36 -0.60
CA ASP A 576 -31.71 -12.08 0.03
C ASP A 576 -31.89 -10.97 -1.01
N GLU A 577 -31.01 -10.88 -2.02
CA GLU A 577 -31.15 -9.92 -3.14
C GLU A 577 -32.42 -10.14 -3.97
N LEU A 578 -32.85 -11.40 -4.10
CA LEU A 578 -34.06 -11.77 -4.84
C LEU A 578 -35.36 -11.23 -4.19
N THR A 579 -35.34 -10.90 -2.89
CA THR A 579 -36.53 -10.39 -2.18
C THR A 579 -37.11 -9.14 -2.83
N GLY A 580 -36.26 -8.24 -3.34
CA GLY A 580 -36.70 -7.03 -4.03
C GLY A 580 -37.34 -7.31 -5.40
N GLU A 581 -36.81 -8.29 -6.14
CA GLU A 581 -37.35 -8.73 -7.42
C GLU A 581 -38.71 -9.42 -7.26
N VAL A 582 -38.79 -10.36 -6.31
CA VAL A 582 -40.02 -11.09 -5.99
C VAL A 582 -41.09 -10.12 -5.49
N HIS A 583 -40.74 -9.13 -4.66
CA HIS A 583 -41.71 -8.12 -4.22
C HIS A 583 -42.36 -7.39 -5.41
N ARG A 584 -41.57 -6.97 -6.40
CA ARG A 584 -42.11 -6.31 -7.62
C ARG A 584 -43.03 -7.24 -8.39
N LEU A 585 -42.69 -8.52 -8.49
CA LEU A 585 -43.51 -9.53 -9.17
C LEU A 585 -44.82 -9.82 -8.41
N LEU A 586 -44.77 -9.93 -7.07
CA LEU A 586 -45.96 -10.17 -6.24
C LEU A 586 -47.02 -9.08 -6.43
N LYS A 587 -46.59 -7.80 -6.49
CA LYS A 587 -47.52 -6.67 -6.69
C LYS A 587 -48.32 -6.83 -7.98
N VAL A 588 -47.67 -7.24 -9.07
CA VAL A 588 -48.34 -7.41 -10.36
C VAL A 588 -49.12 -8.71 -10.47
N LEU A 589 -48.68 -9.79 -9.82
CA LEU A 589 -49.48 -11.02 -9.73
C LEU A 589 -50.83 -10.76 -9.06
N VAL A 590 -50.83 -10.05 -7.92
CA VAL A 590 -52.07 -9.64 -7.22
C VAL A 590 -52.91 -8.71 -8.09
N LEU A 591 -52.28 -7.73 -8.75
CA LEU A 591 -53.01 -6.79 -9.61
C LEU A 591 -53.78 -7.48 -10.74
N PHE A 592 -53.26 -8.58 -11.28
CA PHE A 592 -53.89 -9.37 -12.33
C PHE A 592 -54.78 -10.53 -11.82
N GLY A 593 -55.01 -10.63 -10.50
CA GLY A 593 -55.85 -11.67 -9.90
C GLY A 593 -55.22 -13.06 -9.86
N PHE A 594 -53.89 -13.15 -9.95
CA PHE A 594 -53.13 -14.39 -9.82
C PHE A 594 -52.76 -14.66 -8.35
N ASP A 595 -53.74 -14.57 -7.44
CA ASP A 595 -53.53 -14.60 -5.98
C ASP A 595 -52.91 -15.92 -5.51
N THR A 596 -53.31 -17.04 -6.11
CA THR A 596 -52.77 -18.38 -5.79
C THR A 596 -51.28 -18.49 -6.10
N LEU A 597 -50.85 -17.99 -7.26
CA LEU A 597 -49.45 -17.97 -7.68
C LEU A 597 -48.64 -16.99 -6.82
N ALA A 598 -49.22 -15.84 -6.48
CA ALA A 598 -48.59 -14.91 -5.56
C ALA A 598 -48.35 -15.54 -4.17
N SER A 599 -49.34 -16.28 -3.65
CA SER A 599 -49.25 -16.96 -2.36
C SER A 599 -48.20 -18.06 -2.36
N GLU A 600 -48.17 -18.89 -3.40
CA GLU A 600 -47.16 -19.92 -3.61
C GLU A 600 -45.74 -19.34 -3.60
N LEU A 601 -45.47 -18.34 -4.43
CA LEU A 601 -44.14 -17.72 -4.53
C LEU A 601 -43.72 -17.05 -3.22
N GLN A 602 -44.64 -16.36 -2.55
CA GLN A 602 -44.38 -15.73 -1.26
C GLN A 602 -44.04 -16.77 -0.19
N GLN A 603 -44.78 -17.88 -0.14
CA GLN A 603 -44.53 -18.95 0.82
C GLN A 603 -43.18 -19.65 0.57
N VAL A 604 -42.87 -19.99 -0.68
CA VAL A 604 -41.61 -20.68 -1.03
C VAL A 604 -40.40 -19.82 -0.68
N LEU A 605 -40.44 -18.51 -0.96
CA LEU A 605 -39.36 -17.59 -0.60
C LEU A 605 -39.24 -17.45 0.93
N ASP A 606 -40.35 -17.29 1.64
CA ASP A 606 -40.36 -17.17 3.10
C ASP A 606 -39.80 -18.42 3.79
N ASP A 607 -40.26 -19.61 3.38
CA ASP A 607 -39.77 -20.88 3.90
C ASP A 607 -38.27 -21.05 3.66
N THR A 608 -37.78 -20.60 2.49
CA THR A 608 -36.36 -20.69 2.12
C THR A 608 -35.51 -19.72 2.95
N LEU A 609 -35.97 -18.47 3.15
CA LEU A 609 -35.30 -17.50 4.01
C LEU A 609 -35.27 -17.96 5.48
N GLN A 610 -36.38 -18.49 5.99
CA GLN A 610 -36.45 -19.02 7.35
C GLN A 610 -35.53 -20.24 7.54
N LEU A 611 -35.46 -21.13 6.55
CA LEU A 611 -34.55 -22.27 6.55
C LEU A 611 -33.08 -21.80 6.63
N MET A 612 -32.72 -20.80 5.84
CA MET A 612 -31.38 -20.22 5.82
C MET A 612 -31.07 -19.53 7.16
N GLU A 613 -31.98 -18.70 7.68
CA GLU A 613 -31.82 -18.00 8.96
C GLU A 613 -31.62 -18.97 10.12
N LYS A 614 -32.44 -20.03 10.19
CA LYS A 614 -32.31 -21.09 11.21
C LYS A 614 -30.98 -21.85 11.10
N SER A 615 -30.40 -21.93 9.91
CA SER A 615 -29.14 -22.65 9.65
C SER A 615 -27.88 -21.81 9.91
N ILE A 616 -28.00 -20.47 10.04
CA ILE A 616 -26.85 -19.59 10.29
C ILE A 616 -26.07 -19.99 11.56
N PRO A 617 -26.69 -20.25 12.72
CA PRO A 617 -25.98 -20.66 13.92
C PRO A 617 -25.21 -21.99 13.76
N ASP A 618 -25.75 -22.93 12.96
CA ASP A 618 -25.14 -24.23 12.69
C ASP A 618 -23.91 -24.10 11.77
N ILE A 619 -24.02 -23.24 10.76
CA ILE A 619 -22.95 -23.05 9.76
C ILE A 619 -21.83 -22.19 10.36
N TRP A 620 -22.14 -21.12 11.10
CA TRP A 620 -21.15 -20.24 11.73
C TRP A 620 -21.06 -20.45 13.24
N HIS A 621 -20.62 -21.64 13.66
CA HIS A 621 -20.30 -21.91 15.07
C HIS A 621 -19.12 -21.05 15.57
N SER A 622 -19.15 -20.70 16.87
CA SER A 622 -18.13 -19.90 17.55
C SER A 622 -16.69 -20.46 17.46
N ALA A 623 -16.49 -21.67 16.96
CA ALA A 623 -15.15 -22.24 16.70
C ALA A 623 -14.41 -21.49 15.57
N LEU A 624 -15.10 -20.90 14.59
CA LEU A 624 -14.49 -20.03 13.57
C LEU A 624 -14.10 -18.64 14.10
N LYS A 625 -14.54 -18.27 15.32
CA LYS A 625 -14.06 -17.05 16.00
C LYS A 625 -12.69 -17.26 16.64
N GLN A 626 -12.23 -18.50 16.87
CA GLN A 626 -10.91 -18.73 17.49
C GLN A 626 -9.75 -18.41 16.54
N THR A 627 -9.96 -18.46 15.21
CA THR A 627 -8.98 -17.99 14.22
C THR A 627 -8.86 -16.47 14.13
N THR A 628 -9.71 -15.72 14.83
CA THR A 628 -9.55 -14.26 15.04
C THR A 628 -9.33 -13.91 16.51
N SER A 629 -8.95 -14.87 17.35
CA SER A 629 -8.30 -14.53 18.61
C SER A 629 -6.86 -14.10 18.31
N SER A 630 -6.60 -12.80 18.43
CA SER A 630 -5.23 -12.31 18.65
C SER A 630 -4.58 -13.18 19.73
N PRO A 631 -3.30 -13.57 19.60
CA PRO A 631 -2.67 -14.39 20.62
C PRO A 631 -2.70 -13.62 21.93
N VAL A 632 -3.51 -14.09 22.90
CA VAL A 632 -3.56 -13.52 24.24
C VAL A 632 -2.30 -14.00 24.97
N LEU A 633 -1.20 -13.29 24.76
CA LEU A 633 -0.01 -13.34 25.62
C LEU A 633 -0.20 -12.30 26.72
N GLY A 634 -1.11 -12.61 27.65
CA GLY A 634 -1.28 -11.87 28.89
C GLY A 634 -0.48 -12.51 30.04
N PRO A 635 -0.27 -11.80 31.15
CA PRO A 635 0.49 -12.30 32.30
C PRO A 635 -0.10 -13.52 33.02
N ASN A 636 -1.33 -13.93 32.65
CA ASN A 636 -2.02 -15.09 33.22
C ASN A 636 -2.02 -16.32 32.28
N SER A 637 -1.32 -16.26 31.14
CA SER A 637 -1.29 -17.36 30.17
C SER A 637 -0.36 -18.48 30.64
N THR A 638 -0.89 -19.68 30.84
CA THR A 638 -0.13 -20.88 31.25
C THR A 638 0.74 -21.42 30.12
N ALA A 639 1.80 -22.17 30.45
CA ALA A 639 2.74 -22.73 29.46
C ALA A 639 2.03 -23.47 28.31
N ASN A 640 0.95 -24.21 28.61
CA ASN A 640 0.15 -24.91 27.61
C ASN A 640 -0.56 -23.98 26.61
N SER A 641 -1.03 -22.80 27.07
CA SER A 641 -1.67 -21.80 26.20
C SER A 641 -0.68 -21.09 25.27
N ILE A 642 0.59 -20.99 25.68
CA ILE A 642 1.67 -20.44 24.87
C ILE A 642 2.12 -21.46 23.82
N THR A 643 2.30 -22.72 24.20
CA THR A 643 2.70 -23.79 23.27
C THR A 643 1.65 -24.02 22.17
N ALA A 644 0.36 -23.94 22.50
CA ALA A 644 -0.74 -24.02 21.53
C ALA A 644 -0.72 -22.86 20.51
N SER A 645 -0.29 -21.66 20.92
CA SER A 645 -0.21 -20.49 20.02
C SER A 645 0.92 -20.58 18.98
N PHE A 646 1.96 -21.37 19.23
CA PHE A 646 3.06 -21.60 18.29
C PHE A 646 2.77 -22.67 17.24
N GLN A 647 1.72 -23.49 17.43
CA GLN A 647 1.31 -24.52 16.47
C GLN A 647 0.40 -24.00 15.34
N LEU A 648 -0.06 -22.74 15.40
CA LEU A 648 -0.85 -22.11 14.33
C LEU A 648 0.04 -21.56 13.20
N PRO A 649 -0.30 -21.79 11.91
CA PRO A 649 0.51 -21.28 10.81
C PRO A 649 0.43 -19.75 10.73
N ARG A 650 1.60 -19.08 10.79
CA ARG A 650 1.70 -17.63 10.55
C ARG A 650 1.34 -17.30 9.09
N SER A 651 0.12 -16.84 8.85
CA SER A 651 -0.25 -16.18 7.59
C SER A 651 0.21 -14.72 7.62
N GLY A 652 1.26 -14.42 6.86
CA GLY A 652 1.60 -13.05 6.48
C GLY A 652 0.79 -12.64 5.25
N VAL A 653 -0.40 -12.09 5.47
CA VAL A 653 -1.17 -11.35 4.46
C VAL A 653 -1.86 -10.18 5.18
N THR A 654 -1.78 -8.99 4.57
CA THR A 654 -2.60 -7.81 4.90
C THR A 654 -4.07 -8.19 5.13
N PRO A 655 -4.76 -7.67 6.16
CA PRO A 655 -6.14 -8.03 6.42
C PRO A 655 -7.04 -7.35 5.37
N HIS A 656 -7.38 -8.06 4.30
CA HIS A 656 -8.78 -8.00 3.87
C HIS A 656 -9.56 -8.74 4.96
N PRO A 657 -10.60 -8.16 5.56
CA PRO A 657 -11.46 -8.92 6.44
C PRO A 657 -11.97 -10.10 5.61
N ASP A 658 -11.71 -11.33 6.06
CA ASP A 658 -12.33 -12.51 5.49
C ASP A 658 -13.84 -12.40 5.76
N GLU A 659 -14.57 -11.64 4.93
CA GLU A 659 -16.00 -11.32 5.09
C GLU A 659 -16.86 -12.59 5.25
N PHE A 660 -16.45 -13.70 4.64
CA PHE A 660 -17.16 -14.98 4.67
C PHE A 660 -17.07 -15.73 6.02
N LEU A 661 -16.13 -15.35 6.91
CA LEU A 661 -16.08 -15.89 8.27
C LEU A 661 -17.14 -15.26 9.19
N MET A 662 -17.78 -14.17 8.74
CA MET A 662 -18.96 -13.61 9.38
C MET A 662 -20.22 -14.09 8.66
N PRO A 663 -21.29 -14.44 9.40
CA PRO A 663 -22.54 -14.81 8.77
C PRO A 663 -23.11 -13.62 7.98
N PRO A 664 -23.64 -13.85 6.76
CA PRO A 664 -24.32 -12.80 6.00
C PRO A 664 -25.51 -12.26 6.82
N LYS A 665 -25.64 -10.94 6.86
CA LYS A 665 -26.76 -10.27 7.55
C LYS A 665 -27.94 -10.19 6.58
N LEU A 666 -28.93 -11.05 6.78
CA LEU A 666 -30.21 -10.97 6.07
C LEU A 666 -30.88 -9.61 6.32
N ASN A 667 -31.39 -8.99 5.26
CA ASN A 667 -31.92 -7.63 5.33
C ASN A 667 -33.35 -7.62 5.90
N LYS A 668 -33.47 -7.67 7.23
CA LYS A 668 -34.76 -7.69 7.94
C LYS A 668 -35.58 -6.40 7.81
N ASN A 669 -35.01 -5.33 7.23
CA ASN A 669 -35.64 -4.03 7.14
C ASN A 669 -36.51 -3.87 5.88
N VAL A 670 -36.41 -4.77 4.90
CA VAL A 670 -37.19 -4.70 3.66
C VAL A 670 -38.48 -5.51 3.83
N THR A 671 -39.62 -4.82 3.98
CA THR A 671 -40.94 -5.46 3.98
C THR A 671 -41.31 -5.89 2.56
N TRP A 672 -40.92 -7.09 2.17
CA TRP A 672 -41.18 -7.63 0.83
C TRP A 672 -42.50 -8.42 0.73
N LYS A 673 -43.05 -8.89 1.85
CA LYS A 673 -44.34 -9.61 1.89
C LYS A 673 -45.52 -8.67 1.65
N LEU A 674 -46.50 -9.13 0.91
CA LEU A 674 -47.78 -8.45 0.73
C LEU A 674 -48.82 -9.06 1.67
N SER A 675 -49.40 -8.24 2.54
CA SER A 675 -50.47 -8.67 3.46
C SER A 675 -51.77 -9.06 2.78
N VAL A 676 -51.93 -8.66 1.51
CA VAL A 676 -53.11 -8.95 0.67
C VAL A 676 -53.10 -10.40 0.16
N VAL A 677 -51.91 -11.00 0.10
CA VAL A 677 -51.72 -12.39 -0.31
C VAL A 677 -51.82 -13.25 0.95
N GLN A 678 -52.99 -13.85 1.18
CA GLN A 678 -53.25 -14.79 2.28
C GLN A 678 -53.20 -16.23 1.81
#